data_AF-A0A1K1P8T0-F1
#
_entry.id   AF-A0A1K1P8T0-F1
#
_cell.length_a   1.000
_cell.length_b   1.000
_cell.length_c   1.000
_cell.angle_alpha   90.00
_cell.angle_beta   90.00
_cell.angle_gamma   90.00
#
_symmetry.space_group_name_H-M   'P 1'
#
loop_
_entity.id
_entity.type
_entity.pdbx_description
1 polymer ?
#
loop_
_entity_poly.entity_id
_entity_poly.type
_entity_poly.pdbx_seq_one_letter_code
_entity_poly.pdbx_strand_id
1 'polypeptide(L)'
;MKHSRVKRIVSGIVSMLMIAAALPVSTYADDWSGYAGGFPTTGNENIGSDAGDGGNAQSGLNAKIKNDMPTTVPYGAEKSSQCKVENRTYYCKYTGKQKKCNVILPPNYDSSKKYPVMFVLHGIMGSENDMVSGMGVQELMTGLMTSGQAEEFIVVTPNMFTSKTMDGPSGINQQTASQYDNFVYDVTDSLLPFIKENYSVKEGRENTAITGFSMGGREAIYCGLLRPDVFGYVGGACPAPGITPASDFYMTHPGCMQESEMKFRDVGPEPAVFMITGGTNDNVVQDFPKKYSETLTRNGVDHVYQSIPGGGHDANSVKPHLYTFMRYVFKGSSSQGQQGNDPQPETKVSLLGDANIDGTVDISDAILIRQWLQNPDKYILTEQGRLNADVFNVGDGVTIDDVNTIQNYVLGVIDSLNENTVPDPPTGLVLNDHFDSGVGSWTGRGPSTVAASDAAYYGTSGKSLFVSGRTAEWNGASVNMDGKLRAGETYSISLGALQTSGGSAEIQVSLQYSTGSGTEYAHIASDSCASGVWTKLENTQFTIPSNASDIVLYVETVQGSGDLMDFYIDDVLVAAAGTKSSVTTGGTGKVPETDVVISDPTKWDNYQETASAQYIDFYKSSIKHMGNTYRLTEKLNAAENGAPLTVAYLGGSITEGKNYTTPFSNYLKNTFAKGSFKEINAGLSGTSSVVGLVRSEKQIVEQKPDIIFLEFSVNDHEDILYKKCFESCIKKFLDMPNAPAVCVLINRARGGFSSQSQMYPIGKNFDIPVISMDDALTKAFNSGFLQTGDYFTDDYHPHKDGGQLIADCLGYYVRQALKSENRSAGYTQPTSYVYGADYASCVNVDPKNLTNFNAGSWTYGSGYGNGQGLNYSYTLNGGSPMTFKAKGKGLIIVFKANSSGMGSINVTVNGKTTQINGNKLYTWGGPDAELGYYQSTSGDLNVSISGNGQFTIWGMGLVQ
;
A
#
# COMPACT_ATOMS: atom_id res chain seq x y z
N MET A 1 -21.82 13.76 -57.69
CA MET A 1 -23.13 13.04 -57.63
C MET A 1 -23.39 12.78 -56.15
N LYS A 2 -23.98 13.74 -55.42
CA LYS A 2 -25.44 13.94 -55.18
C LYS A 2 -26.07 12.70 -54.52
N HIS A 3 -26.83 12.77 -53.42
CA HIS A 3 -27.12 13.75 -52.37
C HIS A 3 -28.22 13.06 -51.51
N SER A 4 -28.11 13.11 -50.18
CA SER A 4 -29.19 13.35 -49.21
C SER A 4 -30.61 12.75 -49.42
N ARG A 5 -31.18 12.07 -48.41
CA ARG A 5 -32.12 12.69 -47.43
C ARG A 5 -32.78 11.67 -46.49
N VAL A 6 -32.65 12.02 -45.21
CA VAL A 6 -33.37 11.58 -44.01
C VAL A 6 -34.67 12.38 -43.85
N LYS A 7 -35.68 11.80 -43.15
CA LYS A 7 -36.70 12.38 -42.22
C LYS A 7 -38.10 11.80 -42.49
N ARG A 8 -39.06 11.64 -41.55
CA ARG A 8 -39.20 11.48 -40.08
C ARG A 8 -40.73 11.66 -39.82
N ILE A 9 -41.27 11.04 -38.76
CA ILE A 9 -42.41 11.50 -37.90
C ILE A 9 -43.83 11.28 -38.48
N VAL A 10 -44.82 10.77 -37.71
CA VAL A 10 -45.69 11.42 -36.68
C VAL A 10 -46.14 10.41 -35.59
N SER A 11 -45.75 10.56 -34.30
CA SER A 11 -46.48 11.13 -33.10
C SER A 11 -47.90 10.56 -32.85
N GLY A 12 -48.38 10.15 -31.66
CA GLY A 12 -48.08 10.50 -30.26
C GLY A 12 -49.22 11.37 -29.67
N ILE A 13 -49.74 11.07 -28.45
CA ILE A 13 -50.62 11.83 -27.48
C ILE A 13 -51.69 10.89 -26.84
N VAL A 14 -52.05 10.78 -25.52
CA VAL A 14 -51.77 11.53 -24.26
C VAL A 14 -52.37 10.80 -23.01
N SER A 15 -51.68 10.94 -21.85
CA SER A 15 -52.13 11.11 -20.42
C SER A 15 -52.97 10.06 -19.64
N MET A 16 -52.52 9.56 -18.45
CA MET A 16 -52.62 10.09 -17.05
C MET A 16 -53.98 9.72 -16.38
N LEU A 17 -54.09 8.88 -15.33
CA LEU A 17 -54.03 9.22 -13.89
C LEU A 17 -54.23 7.98 -12.97
N MET A 18 -53.75 8.10 -11.73
CA MET A 18 -53.79 7.16 -10.59
C MET A 18 -55.17 6.60 -10.21
N ILE A 19 -55.24 5.34 -9.70
CA ILE A 19 -55.96 4.94 -8.47
C ILE A 19 -55.26 3.71 -7.85
N ALA A 20 -54.98 3.77 -6.55
CA ALA A 20 -54.51 2.68 -5.70
C ALA A 20 -55.68 1.76 -5.28
N ALA A 21 -55.46 0.43 -5.23
CA ALA A 21 -56.21 -0.49 -4.38
C ALA A 21 -55.39 -1.76 -4.12
N ALA A 22 -55.53 -2.30 -2.92
CA ALA A 22 -54.62 -3.22 -2.24
C ALA A 22 -55.01 -4.71 -2.36
N LEU A 23 -54.00 -5.58 -2.19
CA LEU A 23 -53.97 -7.00 -1.73
C LEU A 23 -54.52 -8.12 -2.64
N PRO A 24 -54.11 -9.41 -2.47
CA PRO A 24 -53.03 -9.99 -1.64
C PRO A 24 -52.04 -10.93 -2.38
N VAL A 25 -51.00 -11.31 -1.62
CA VAL A 25 -50.00 -12.35 -1.86
C VAL A 25 -50.63 -13.74 -2.07
N SER A 26 -50.18 -14.48 -3.09
CA SER A 26 -50.29 -15.95 -3.15
C SER A 26 -49.05 -16.58 -3.78
N THR A 27 -48.27 -17.22 -2.92
CA THR A 27 -47.47 -18.45 -3.12
C THR A 27 -47.18 -18.91 -4.56
N TYR A 28 -45.92 -18.84 -4.97
CA TYR A 28 -45.30 -19.79 -5.89
C TYR A 28 -44.05 -20.36 -5.23
N ALA A 29 -44.25 -21.44 -4.48
CA ALA A 29 -43.23 -22.43 -4.20
C ALA A 29 -43.41 -23.58 -5.20
N ASP A 30 -42.28 -24.14 -5.61
CA ASP A 30 -42.07 -25.41 -6.30
C ASP A 30 -42.39 -25.49 -7.81
N ASP A 31 -41.33 -25.67 -8.61
CA ASP A 31 -41.00 -26.98 -9.21
C ASP A 31 -39.95 -26.80 -10.34
N TRP A 32 -38.72 -27.26 -10.13
CA TRP A 32 -37.65 -27.29 -11.14
C TRP A 32 -37.28 -28.73 -11.57
N SER A 33 -38.14 -29.71 -11.30
CA SER A 33 -37.89 -31.13 -11.63
C SER A 33 -37.97 -31.49 -13.13
N GLY A 34 -38.14 -30.52 -14.02
CA GLY A 34 -38.50 -30.73 -15.43
C GLY A 34 -37.38 -31.06 -16.43
N TYR A 35 -36.11 -31.13 -16.03
CA TYR A 35 -34.99 -31.40 -16.97
C TYR A 35 -34.11 -32.57 -16.55
N ALA A 36 -34.73 -33.71 -16.23
CA ALA A 36 -34.04 -34.99 -16.11
C ALA A 36 -34.12 -35.74 -17.45
N GLY A 37 -33.02 -35.76 -18.21
CA GLY A 37 -32.99 -36.43 -19.51
C GLY A 37 -31.58 -36.73 -20.03
N GLY A 38 -30.85 -37.63 -19.37
CA GLY A 38 -29.86 -38.56 -19.93
C GLY A 38 -28.57 -38.03 -20.60
N PHE A 39 -27.51 -38.85 -20.49
CA PHE A 39 -26.21 -38.81 -21.19
C PHE A 39 -25.08 -37.95 -20.57
N PRO A 40 -23.80 -38.19 -20.93
CA PRO A 40 -22.91 -39.19 -20.35
C PRO A 40 -21.75 -38.54 -19.55
N THR A 41 -21.17 -39.34 -18.67
CA THR A 41 -20.14 -39.00 -17.69
C THR A 41 -18.76 -38.63 -18.28
N THR A 42 -18.27 -37.42 -17.99
CA THR A 42 -16.83 -37.15 -17.74
C THR A 42 -16.69 -35.98 -16.76
N GLY A 43 -16.36 -36.29 -15.51
CA GLY A 43 -16.18 -35.32 -14.41
C GLY A 43 -16.71 -35.91 -13.09
N ASN A 44 -16.13 -37.03 -12.66
CA ASN A 44 -16.74 -37.93 -11.69
C ASN A 44 -15.89 -38.04 -10.42
N GLU A 45 -15.99 -37.08 -9.50
CA GLU A 45 -15.78 -37.34 -8.06
C GLU A 45 -16.78 -36.52 -7.23
N ASN A 46 -17.72 -37.20 -6.56
CA ASN A 46 -18.56 -36.62 -5.52
C ASN A 46 -17.67 -36.11 -4.37
N ILE A 47 -18.11 -35.09 -3.63
CA ILE A 47 -17.40 -34.52 -2.46
C ILE A 47 -17.04 -35.58 -1.39
N GLY A 48 -17.69 -36.76 -1.43
CA GLY A 48 -17.51 -37.88 -0.51
C GLY A 48 -18.73 -38.04 0.41
N SER A 49 -18.81 -39.16 1.15
CA SER A 49 -19.87 -39.43 2.13
C SER A 49 -19.53 -38.98 3.55
N ASP A 50 -18.26 -38.66 3.79
CA ASP A 50 -17.76 -38.29 5.11
C ASP A 50 -17.85 -36.78 5.29
N ALA A 51 -18.24 -36.35 6.50
CA ALA A 51 -18.06 -34.97 6.93
C ALA A 51 -16.55 -34.70 7.15
N GLY A 52 -15.74 -34.68 6.09
CA GLY A 52 -14.31 -34.30 6.16
C GLY A 52 -14.10 -32.85 5.71
N ASP A 53 -12.90 -32.27 5.78
CA ASP A 53 -11.92 -32.14 6.88
C ASP A 53 -11.92 -30.63 7.12
N GLY A 54 -12.00 -30.16 8.38
CA GLY A 54 -12.33 -28.79 8.81
C GLY A 54 -11.39 -27.64 8.36
N GLY A 55 -10.94 -27.63 7.11
CA GLY A 55 -9.94 -26.74 6.54
C GLY A 55 -8.58 -26.88 7.21
N ASN A 56 -7.64 -26.00 6.84
CA ASN A 56 -6.34 -25.92 7.50
C ASN A 56 -6.35 -25.05 8.76
N ALA A 57 -7.52 -24.68 9.30
CA ALA A 57 -7.65 -23.82 10.49
C ALA A 57 -6.78 -24.27 11.67
N GLN A 58 -5.86 -23.40 12.11
CA GLN A 58 -4.90 -23.63 13.20
C GLN A 58 -5.13 -22.77 14.43
N SER A 59 -5.78 -21.60 14.31
CA SER A 59 -5.88 -20.64 15.42
C SER A 59 -7.17 -19.82 15.45
N GLY A 60 -7.34 -19.01 16.50
CA GLY A 60 -8.40 -18.01 16.59
C GLY A 60 -9.83 -18.59 16.56
N LEU A 61 -10.75 -17.85 15.93
CA LEU A 61 -12.14 -18.28 15.77
C LEU A 61 -12.29 -19.39 14.73
N ASN A 62 -11.45 -19.43 13.70
CA ASN A 62 -11.43 -20.53 12.72
C ASN A 62 -11.20 -21.89 13.39
N ALA A 63 -10.22 -22.00 14.30
CA ALA A 63 -10.00 -23.23 15.06
C ALA A 63 -11.16 -23.61 15.98
N LYS A 64 -11.90 -22.63 16.52
CA LYS A 64 -13.11 -22.91 17.31
C LYS A 64 -14.25 -23.43 16.43
N ILE A 65 -14.49 -22.77 15.30
CA ILE A 65 -15.50 -23.17 14.31
C ILE A 65 -15.20 -24.58 13.79
N LYS A 66 -13.93 -24.91 13.51
CA LYS A 66 -13.50 -26.27 13.10
C LYS A 66 -14.02 -27.37 14.04
N ASN A 67 -14.19 -27.05 15.32
CA ASN A 67 -14.69 -27.98 16.34
C ASN A 67 -16.19 -27.82 16.68
N ASP A 68 -16.88 -26.84 16.08
CA ASP A 68 -18.26 -26.45 16.41
C ASP A 68 -19.02 -25.96 15.16
N MET A 69 -19.12 -26.87 14.18
CA MET A 69 -19.76 -26.66 12.89
C MET A 69 -20.73 -27.82 12.63
N PRO A 70 -21.97 -27.79 13.14
CA PRO A 70 -22.91 -28.87 12.91
C PRO A 70 -23.37 -28.91 11.46
N THR A 71 -23.55 -30.12 10.92
CA THR A 71 -24.00 -30.36 9.53
C THR A 71 -25.51 -30.18 9.36
N THR A 72 -26.25 -29.94 10.44
CA THR A 72 -27.68 -29.62 10.44
C THR A 72 -27.95 -28.52 11.46
N VAL A 73 -29.01 -27.73 11.26
CA VAL A 73 -29.42 -26.72 12.24
C VAL A 73 -30.07 -27.41 13.44
N PRO A 74 -29.59 -27.19 14.67
CA PRO A 74 -30.18 -27.77 15.86
C PRO A 74 -31.65 -27.37 16.05
N TYR A 75 -32.45 -28.31 16.57
CA TYR A 75 -33.86 -28.06 16.85
C TYR A 75 -34.05 -26.85 17.78
N GLY A 76 -34.92 -25.92 17.39
CA GLY A 76 -35.21 -24.69 18.13
C GLY A 76 -34.25 -23.52 17.90
N ALA A 77 -33.20 -23.69 17.08
CA ALA A 77 -32.33 -22.60 16.66
C ALA A 77 -33.00 -21.65 15.66
N GLU A 78 -33.91 -22.14 14.84
CA GLU A 78 -34.80 -21.30 14.01
C GLU A 78 -36.06 -20.93 14.80
N LYS A 79 -36.41 -19.64 14.79
CA LYS A 79 -37.67 -19.13 15.37
C LYS A 79 -38.44 -18.33 14.32
N SER A 80 -39.74 -18.14 14.54
CA SER A 80 -40.53 -17.22 13.71
C SER A 80 -39.90 -15.83 13.71
N SER A 81 -39.71 -15.26 12.51
CA SER A 81 -39.04 -13.96 12.36
C SER A 81 -39.71 -12.88 13.20
N GLN A 82 -38.89 -12.16 13.97
CA GLN A 82 -39.26 -10.91 14.64
C GLN A 82 -38.50 -9.71 14.04
N CYS A 83 -37.80 -9.93 12.93
CA CYS A 83 -37.01 -8.91 12.27
C CYS A 83 -37.89 -7.98 11.45
N LYS A 84 -37.46 -6.72 11.32
CA LYS A 84 -38.07 -5.76 10.40
C LYS A 84 -37.26 -5.71 9.12
N VAL A 85 -37.90 -5.94 7.97
CA VAL A 85 -37.27 -5.83 6.65
C VAL A 85 -37.62 -4.49 6.02
N GLU A 86 -36.60 -3.75 5.59
CA GLU A 86 -36.74 -2.46 4.92
C GLU A 86 -36.14 -2.51 3.52
N ASN A 87 -36.98 -2.29 2.51
CA ASN A 87 -36.55 -2.23 1.12
C ASN A 87 -35.96 -0.84 0.85
N ARG A 88 -34.71 -0.79 0.40
CA ARG A 88 -33.97 0.45 0.16
C ARG A 88 -33.43 0.51 -1.26
N THR A 89 -33.26 1.75 -1.70
CA THR A 89 -32.61 2.09 -2.97
C THR A 89 -31.44 3.00 -2.65
N TYR A 90 -30.29 2.76 -3.28
CA TYR A 90 -29.07 3.52 -3.07
C TYR A 90 -28.35 3.78 -4.40
N TYR A 91 -27.59 4.88 -4.45
CA TYR A 91 -26.84 5.24 -5.64
C TYR A 91 -25.53 4.46 -5.71
N CYS A 92 -25.37 3.64 -6.75
CA CYS A 92 -24.15 2.90 -7.01
C CYS A 92 -23.21 3.73 -7.89
N LYS A 93 -22.08 4.15 -7.32
CA LYS A 93 -21.06 4.95 -8.04
C LYS A 93 -20.48 4.22 -9.23
N TYR A 94 -20.28 2.90 -9.10
CA TYR A 94 -19.72 2.09 -10.18
C TYR A 94 -20.64 2.07 -11.40
N THR A 95 -21.95 1.87 -11.22
CA THR A 95 -22.90 1.82 -12.35
C THR A 95 -23.37 3.21 -12.79
N GLY A 96 -23.25 4.21 -11.91
CA GLY A 96 -23.84 5.54 -12.09
C GLY A 96 -25.37 5.54 -11.96
N LYS A 97 -25.96 4.49 -11.37
CA LYS A 97 -27.41 4.24 -11.32
C LYS A 97 -27.88 3.86 -9.91
N GLN A 98 -29.18 3.90 -9.70
CA GLN A 98 -29.82 3.43 -8.47
C GLN A 98 -29.89 1.89 -8.44
N LYS A 99 -29.48 1.29 -7.33
CA LYS A 99 -29.56 -0.15 -7.04
C LYS A 99 -30.43 -0.40 -5.80
N LYS A 100 -30.88 -1.65 -5.63
CA LYS A 100 -31.76 -2.07 -4.54
C LYS A 100 -31.04 -2.97 -3.54
N CYS A 101 -31.44 -2.89 -2.29
CA CYS A 101 -31.08 -3.82 -1.23
C CYS A 101 -32.22 -3.91 -0.20
N ASN A 102 -32.30 -5.02 0.52
CA ASN A 102 -33.12 -5.11 1.73
C ASN A 102 -32.22 -5.01 2.96
N VAL A 103 -32.68 -4.28 3.97
CA VAL A 103 -32.03 -4.16 5.28
C VAL A 103 -32.91 -4.85 6.31
N ILE A 104 -32.39 -5.90 6.93
CA ILE A 104 -33.07 -6.70 7.94
C ILE A 104 -32.52 -6.27 9.30
N LEU A 105 -33.38 -5.60 10.07
CA LEU A 105 -33.04 -5.09 11.39
C LEU A 105 -33.25 -6.18 12.46
N PRO A 106 -32.38 -6.25 13.48
CA PRO A 106 -32.49 -7.24 14.54
C PRO A 106 -33.80 -7.09 15.32
N PRO A 107 -34.26 -8.16 15.99
CA PRO A 107 -35.41 -8.08 16.90
C PRO A 107 -35.20 -6.95 17.92
N ASN A 108 -36.19 -6.08 18.09
CA ASN A 108 -36.13 -4.91 18.99
C ASN A 108 -35.03 -3.89 18.64
N TYR A 109 -34.72 -3.69 17.36
CA TYR A 109 -33.77 -2.67 16.91
C TYR A 109 -34.03 -1.29 17.55
N ASP A 110 -32.98 -0.73 18.14
CA ASP A 110 -32.95 0.59 18.78
C ASP A 110 -31.95 1.47 18.05
N SER A 111 -32.42 2.53 17.40
CA SER A 111 -31.56 3.47 16.67
C SER A 111 -30.53 4.21 17.53
N SER A 112 -30.66 4.18 18.86
CA SER A 112 -29.65 4.74 19.78
C SER A 112 -28.47 3.79 20.04
N LYS A 113 -28.61 2.48 19.75
CA LYS A 113 -27.56 1.47 19.83
C LYS A 113 -26.87 1.33 18.47
N LYS A 114 -25.56 1.10 18.46
CA LYS A 114 -24.79 0.80 17.24
C LYS A 114 -24.61 -0.70 17.04
N TYR A 115 -24.83 -1.16 15.81
CA TYR A 115 -24.81 -2.58 15.43
C TYR A 115 -23.71 -2.88 14.42
N PRO A 116 -23.00 -4.02 14.51
CA PRO A 116 -22.25 -4.57 13.38
C PRO A 116 -23.16 -4.81 12.17
N VAL A 117 -22.57 -4.92 10.99
CA VAL A 117 -23.29 -5.19 9.73
C VAL A 117 -22.79 -6.45 9.04
N MET A 118 -23.72 -7.28 8.58
CA MET A 118 -23.42 -8.48 7.79
C MET A 118 -24.13 -8.41 6.43
N PHE A 119 -23.36 -8.49 5.34
CA PHE A 119 -23.90 -8.63 3.99
C PHE A 119 -24.17 -10.10 3.66
N VAL A 120 -25.35 -10.40 3.15
CA VAL A 120 -25.76 -11.76 2.75
C VAL A 120 -26.15 -11.77 1.28
N LEU A 121 -25.34 -12.44 0.44
CA LEU A 121 -25.43 -12.37 -1.01
C LEU A 121 -26.23 -13.55 -1.61
N HIS A 122 -27.07 -13.25 -2.62
CA HIS A 122 -27.92 -14.21 -3.33
C HIS A 122 -27.16 -15.02 -4.39
N GLY A 123 -27.81 -16.00 -5.02
CA GLY A 123 -27.23 -16.80 -6.13
C GLY A 123 -27.24 -16.08 -7.48
N ILE A 124 -26.68 -16.73 -8.52
CA ILE A 124 -26.70 -16.17 -9.89
C ILE A 124 -28.15 -16.04 -10.36
N MET A 125 -28.45 -15.03 -11.18
CA MET A 125 -29.80 -14.67 -11.64
C MET A 125 -30.76 -14.16 -10.56
N GLY A 126 -30.32 -14.10 -9.30
CA GLY A 126 -31.16 -13.68 -8.18
C GLY A 126 -31.33 -12.18 -8.01
N SER A 127 -31.97 -11.80 -6.91
CA SER A 127 -32.25 -10.42 -6.49
C SER A 127 -32.04 -10.20 -4.99
N GLU A 128 -32.17 -8.95 -4.55
CA GLU A 128 -32.13 -8.55 -3.14
C GLU A 128 -33.12 -9.31 -2.23
N ASN A 129 -34.16 -9.93 -2.81
CA ASN A 129 -35.24 -10.59 -2.08
C ASN A 129 -34.97 -12.08 -1.79
N ASP A 130 -34.04 -12.72 -2.49
CA ASP A 130 -33.94 -14.18 -2.49
C ASP A 130 -33.33 -14.74 -1.19
N MET A 131 -32.54 -13.91 -0.49
CA MET A 131 -31.98 -14.26 0.82
C MET A 131 -32.90 -13.85 1.98
N VAL A 132 -34.02 -13.15 1.71
CA VAL A 132 -34.92 -12.67 2.77
C VAL A 132 -35.79 -13.81 3.33
N SER A 133 -36.24 -14.74 2.49
CA SER A 133 -37.16 -15.82 2.88
C SER A 133 -36.66 -17.17 2.39
N GLY A 134 -36.94 -18.25 3.13
CA GLY A 134 -36.65 -19.63 2.72
C GLY A 134 -35.19 -20.10 2.96
N MET A 135 -34.22 -19.18 2.96
CA MET A 135 -32.81 -19.48 3.23
C MET A 135 -32.43 -19.46 4.73
N GLY A 136 -33.38 -19.16 5.62
CA GLY A 136 -33.20 -19.18 7.08
C GLY A 136 -32.55 -17.93 7.68
N VAL A 137 -32.28 -16.88 6.88
CA VAL A 137 -31.58 -15.66 7.37
C VAL A 137 -32.32 -15.03 8.55
N GLN A 138 -33.63 -14.77 8.42
CA GLN A 138 -34.41 -14.11 9.46
C GLN A 138 -34.69 -15.03 10.65
N GLU A 139 -34.97 -16.30 10.39
CA GLU A 139 -35.33 -17.29 11.40
C GLU A 139 -34.14 -17.63 12.30
N LEU A 140 -32.96 -17.81 11.71
CA LEU A 140 -31.70 -18.02 12.44
C LEU A 140 -31.28 -16.76 13.17
N MET A 141 -31.33 -15.59 12.51
CA MET A 141 -31.03 -14.30 13.16
C MET A 141 -31.91 -14.11 14.40
N THR A 142 -33.23 -14.32 14.29
CA THR A 142 -34.15 -14.20 15.43
C THR A 142 -33.84 -15.23 16.51
N GLY A 143 -33.69 -16.50 16.16
CA GLY A 143 -33.47 -17.57 17.13
C GLY A 143 -32.14 -17.47 17.87
N LEU A 144 -31.05 -17.14 17.16
CA LEU A 144 -29.71 -17.00 17.73
C LEU A 144 -29.57 -15.75 18.61
N MET A 145 -30.13 -14.60 18.19
CA MET A 145 -30.09 -13.39 19.01
C MET A 145 -30.97 -13.52 20.25
N THR A 146 -32.19 -14.06 20.14
CA THR A 146 -33.08 -14.23 21.30
C THR A 146 -32.61 -15.30 22.30
N SER A 147 -31.71 -16.19 21.88
CA SER A 147 -31.07 -17.17 22.78
C SER A 147 -29.69 -16.74 23.28
N GLY A 148 -29.20 -15.56 22.88
CA GLY A 148 -27.88 -15.05 23.27
C GLY A 148 -26.70 -15.77 22.63
N GLN A 149 -26.93 -16.54 21.55
CA GLN A 149 -25.87 -17.29 20.87
C GLN A 149 -25.13 -16.47 19.80
N ALA A 150 -25.73 -15.39 19.31
CA ALA A 150 -25.14 -14.44 18.38
C ALA A 150 -25.18 -13.01 18.94
N GLU A 151 -24.20 -12.20 18.56
CA GLU A 151 -24.24 -10.75 18.76
C GLU A 151 -25.43 -10.14 18.00
N GLU A 152 -25.97 -9.02 18.47
CA GLU A 152 -26.97 -8.27 17.70
C GLU A 152 -26.29 -7.53 16.53
N PHE A 153 -26.76 -7.74 15.30
CA PHE A 153 -26.23 -7.12 14.07
C PHE A 153 -27.36 -6.80 13.08
N ILE A 154 -27.06 -5.95 12.10
CA ILE A 154 -27.93 -5.66 10.94
C ILE A 154 -27.53 -6.59 9.80
N VAL A 155 -28.50 -7.13 9.06
CA VAL A 155 -28.25 -7.88 7.82
C VAL A 155 -28.64 -7.04 6.61
N VAL A 156 -27.83 -7.07 5.56
CA VAL A 156 -28.11 -6.39 4.27
C VAL A 156 -28.06 -7.40 3.15
N THR A 157 -29.15 -7.54 2.39
CA THR A 157 -29.24 -8.41 1.21
C THR A 157 -29.32 -7.54 -0.05
N PRO A 158 -28.23 -7.37 -0.81
CA PRO A 158 -28.21 -6.48 -1.97
C PRO A 158 -28.56 -7.20 -3.27
N ASN A 159 -29.03 -6.45 -4.26
CA ASN A 159 -28.94 -6.88 -5.65
C ASN A 159 -27.47 -6.77 -6.09
N MET A 160 -26.75 -7.89 -6.15
CA MET A 160 -25.30 -7.87 -6.40
C MET A 160 -24.93 -7.76 -7.89
N PHE A 161 -25.89 -7.92 -8.80
CA PHE A 161 -25.62 -7.76 -10.24
C PHE A 161 -25.19 -6.31 -10.55
N THR A 162 -23.97 -6.13 -11.02
CA THR A 162 -23.32 -4.81 -11.12
C THR A 162 -22.79 -4.58 -12.52
N SER A 163 -23.65 -4.04 -13.39
CA SER A 163 -23.29 -3.70 -14.78
C SER A 163 -23.57 -2.22 -15.08
N LYS A 164 -22.83 -1.63 -16.02
CA LYS A 164 -23.03 -0.23 -16.42
C LYS A 164 -24.43 0.01 -17.02
N THR A 165 -24.99 -0.99 -17.69
CA THR A 165 -26.32 -0.87 -18.31
C THR A 165 -27.46 -1.24 -17.35
N MET A 166 -27.22 -2.10 -16.35
CA MET A 166 -28.23 -2.61 -15.40
C MET A 166 -29.42 -3.30 -16.08
N ASP A 167 -29.22 -3.90 -17.25
CA ASP A 167 -30.29 -4.60 -18.01
C ASP A 167 -30.70 -5.96 -17.41
N GLY A 168 -30.15 -6.30 -16.24
CA GLY A 168 -30.29 -7.60 -15.60
C GLY A 168 -29.36 -8.68 -16.20
N PRO A 169 -29.19 -9.81 -15.52
CA PRO A 169 -28.35 -10.90 -15.99
C PRO A 169 -29.00 -11.60 -17.19
N SER A 170 -28.23 -11.82 -18.26
CA SER A 170 -28.71 -12.43 -19.50
C SER A 170 -28.27 -13.90 -19.61
N GLY A 171 -28.64 -14.70 -18.61
CA GLY A 171 -28.35 -16.13 -18.52
C GLY A 171 -27.09 -16.48 -17.73
N ILE A 172 -26.87 -17.79 -17.50
CA ILE A 172 -25.69 -18.31 -16.80
C ILE A 172 -24.54 -18.43 -17.81
N ASN A 173 -23.72 -17.38 -17.90
CA ASN A 173 -22.57 -17.31 -18.81
C ASN A 173 -21.48 -16.40 -18.26
N GLN A 174 -20.30 -16.43 -18.89
CA GLN A 174 -19.12 -15.69 -18.42
C GLN A 174 -19.33 -14.18 -18.39
N GLN A 175 -20.09 -13.63 -19.33
CA GLN A 175 -20.42 -12.20 -19.34
C GLN A 175 -21.22 -11.82 -18.09
N THR A 176 -22.23 -12.60 -17.75
CA THR A 176 -23.03 -12.39 -16.55
C THR A 176 -22.19 -12.56 -15.28
N ALA A 177 -21.34 -13.59 -15.21
CA ALA A 177 -20.41 -13.78 -14.09
C ALA A 177 -19.50 -12.56 -13.88
N SER A 178 -18.91 -12.01 -14.96
CA SER A 178 -18.07 -10.81 -14.89
C SER A 178 -18.78 -9.55 -14.38
N GLN A 179 -20.11 -9.50 -14.48
CA GLN A 179 -20.93 -8.40 -13.96
C GLN A 179 -21.21 -8.57 -12.47
N TYR A 180 -21.20 -9.79 -11.94
CA TYR A 180 -21.21 -10.05 -10.50
C TYR A 180 -19.85 -9.72 -9.87
N ASP A 181 -18.73 -9.98 -10.56
CA ASP A 181 -17.36 -9.66 -10.08
C ASP A 181 -17.18 -8.16 -9.76
N ASN A 182 -17.94 -7.28 -10.42
CA ASN A 182 -17.91 -5.83 -10.16
C ASN A 182 -18.55 -5.44 -8.82
N PHE A 183 -19.26 -6.36 -8.15
CA PHE A 183 -19.94 -6.09 -6.89
C PHE A 183 -18.98 -5.64 -5.79
N VAL A 184 -17.70 -6.04 -5.83
CA VAL A 184 -16.68 -5.56 -4.88
C VAL A 184 -16.58 -4.03 -4.84
N TYR A 185 -16.73 -3.35 -5.98
CA TYR A 185 -16.72 -1.88 -6.04
C TYR A 185 -18.02 -1.29 -5.51
N ASP A 186 -19.14 -1.95 -5.77
CA ASP A 186 -20.45 -1.52 -5.30
C ASP A 186 -20.57 -1.62 -3.77
N VAL A 187 -20.24 -2.80 -3.21
CA VAL A 187 -20.35 -3.06 -1.78
C VAL A 187 -19.47 -2.13 -0.96
N THR A 188 -18.26 -1.83 -1.43
CA THR A 188 -17.29 -1.02 -0.68
C THR A 188 -17.44 0.48 -0.88
N ASP A 189 -17.67 0.96 -2.11
CA ASP A 189 -17.67 2.41 -2.39
C ASP A 189 -19.06 3.04 -2.34
N SER A 190 -20.13 2.23 -2.37
CA SER A 190 -21.52 2.69 -2.47
C SER A 190 -22.41 2.13 -1.36
N LEU A 191 -22.59 0.81 -1.30
CA LEU A 191 -23.57 0.20 -0.40
C LEU A 191 -23.18 0.32 1.07
N LEU A 192 -21.95 -0.06 1.47
CA LEU A 192 -21.52 0.08 2.86
C LEU A 192 -21.58 1.55 3.35
N PRO A 193 -21.08 2.54 2.59
CA PRO A 193 -21.28 3.95 2.93
C PRO A 193 -22.75 4.35 3.08
N PHE A 194 -23.63 3.90 2.17
CA PHE A 194 -25.07 4.14 2.28
C PHE A 194 -25.65 3.56 3.57
N ILE A 195 -25.26 2.34 3.95
CA ILE A 195 -25.71 1.72 5.20
C ILE A 195 -25.21 2.50 6.42
N LYS A 196 -23.95 2.95 6.41
CA LYS A 196 -23.36 3.79 7.48
C LYS A 196 -24.06 5.13 7.67
N GLU A 197 -24.48 5.74 6.57
CA GLU A 197 -25.19 7.02 6.59
C GLU A 197 -26.63 6.91 7.08
N ASN A 198 -27.29 5.75 6.86
CA ASN A 198 -28.73 5.61 7.07
C ASN A 198 -29.11 4.74 8.28
N TYR A 199 -28.15 4.01 8.87
CA TYR A 199 -28.40 3.11 10.02
C TYR A 199 -27.34 3.28 11.11
N SER A 200 -27.70 2.93 12.34
CA SER A 200 -26.79 3.03 13.48
C SER A 200 -25.83 1.84 13.49
N VAL A 201 -24.72 1.99 12.75
CA VAL A 201 -23.73 0.92 12.59
C VAL A 201 -22.44 1.20 13.34
N LYS A 202 -21.77 0.14 13.78
CA LYS A 202 -20.39 0.19 14.25
C LYS A 202 -19.45 0.29 13.05
N GLU A 203 -18.41 1.08 13.21
CA GLU A 203 -17.37 1.27 12.19
C GLU A 203 -16.35 0.13 12.24
N GLY A 204 -15.50 0.02 11.21
CA GLY A 204 -14.38 -0.91 11.18
C GLY A 204 -14.70 -2.32 10.68
N ARG A 205 -13.64 -3.05 10.30
CA ARG A 205 -13.72 -4.42 9.74
C ARG A 205 -14.16 -5.44 10.77
N GLU A 206 -13.79 -5.24 12.03
CA GLU A 206 -14.19 -6.03 13.18
C GLU A 206 -15.70 -5.98 13.44
N ASN A 207 -16.41 -5.07 12.77
CA ASN A 207 -17.85 -4.94 12.81
C ASN A 207 -18.53 -5.13 11.43
N THR A 208 -17.80 -5.64 10.44
CA THR A 208 -18.30 -5.83 9.08
C THR A 208 -18.05 -7.25 8.57
N ALA A 209 -19.12 -7.97 8.23
CA ALA A 209 -19.08 -9.35 7.75
C ALA A 209 -19.70 -9.48 6.35
N ILE A 210 -19.25 -10.46 5.56
CA ILE A 210 -19.84 -10.80 4.26
C ILE A 210 -19.97 -12.31 4.11
N THR A 211 -21.13 -12.77 3.68
CA THR A 211 -21.38 -14.18 3.35
C THR A 211 -22.35 -14.31 2.18
N GLY A 212 -22.45 -15.48 1.56
CA GLY A 212 -23.46 -15.69 0.52
C GLY A 212 -23.60 -17.13 0.07
N PHE A 213 -24.56 -17.36 -0.83
CA PHE A 213 -24.88 -18.66 -1.42
C PHE A 213 -24.57 -18.71 -2.92
N SER A 214 -24.01 -19.81 -3.42
CA SER A 214 -23.78 -20.02 -4.86
C SER A 214 -22.86 -18.93 -5.44
N MET A 215 -23.29 -18.20 -6.47
CA MET A 215 -22.57 -17.00 -6.94
C MET A 215 -22.33 -15.98 -5.82
N GLY A 216 -23.26 -15.80 -4.88
CA GLY A 216 -23.05 -14.96 -3.71
C GLY A 216 -21.99 -15.51 -2.75
N GLY A 217 -21.85 -16.84 -2.68
CA GLY A 217 -20.76 -17.47 -1.92
C GLY A 217 -19.40 -17.22 -2.59
N ARG A 218 -19.35 -17.34 -3.91
CA ARG A 218 -18.18 -16.98 -4.74
C ARG A 218 -17.81 -15.50 -4.55
N GLU A 219 -18.76 -14.59 -4.69
CA GLU A 219 -18.54 -13.14 -4.56
C GLU A 219 -18.17 -12.73 -3.12
N ALA A 220 -18.73 -13.39 -2.11
CA ALA A 220 -18.34 -13.14 -0.71
C ALA A 220 -16.88 -13.51 -0.47
N ILE A 221 -16.44 -14.68 -0.96
CA ILE A 221 -15.03 -15.08 -0.90
C ILE A 221 -14.16 -14.10 -1.68
N TYR A 222 -14.54 -13.75 -2.92
CA TYR A 222 -13.78 -12.84 -3.77
C TYR A 222 -13.64 -11.44 -3.13
N CYS A 223 -14.74 -10.85 -2.65
CA CYS A 223 -14.72 -9.59 -1.93
C CYS A 223 -13.85 -9.66 -0.66
N GLY A 224 -13.95 -10.75 0.10
CA GLY A 224 -13.13 -10.98 1.30
C GLY A 224 -11.64 -11.06 1.01
N LEU A 225 -11.24 -11.78 -0.04
CA LEU A 225 -9.85 -11.88 -0.49
C LEU A 225 -9.31 -10.52 -0.96
N LEU A 226 -10.13 -9.72 -1.64
CA LEU A 226 -9.72 -8.43 -2.18
C LEU A 226 -9.70 -7.29 -1.15
N ARG A 227 -10.60 -7.34 -0.15
CA ARG A 227 -10.84 -6.27 0.82
C ARG A 227 -10.85 -6.77 2.28
N PRO A 228 -9.77 -7.42 2.76
CA PRO A 228 -9.64 -7.80 4.16
C PRO A 228 -9.60 -6.58 5.10
N ASP A 229 -9.31 -5.38 4.58
CA ASP A 229 -9.42 -4.09 5.28
C ASP A 229 -10.88 -3.67 5.58
N VAL A 230 -11.85 -4.22 4.85
CA VAL A 230 -13.29 -3.95 5.05
C VAL A 230 -13.99 -5.09 5.76
N PHE A 231 -13.69 -6.34 5.41
CA PHE A 231 -14.42 -7.50 5.90
C PHE A 231 -13.59 -8.27 6.94
N GLY A 232 -14.01 -8.20 8.21
CA GLY A 232 -13.38 -8.97 9.29
C GLY A 232 -13.86 -10.43 9.38
N TYR A 233 -14.94 -10.77 8.66
CA TYR A 233 -15.55 -12.10 8.68
C TYR A 233 -16.09 -12.44 7.28
N VAL A 234 -15.69 -13.59 6.73
CA VAL A 234 -15.99 -13.99 5.34
C VAL A 234 -16.55 -15.42 5.29
N GLY A 235 -17.68 -15.62 4.60
CA GLY A 235 -18.34 -16.91 4.48
C GLY A 235 -18.81 -17.23 3.05
N GLY A 236 -18.55 -18.45 2.55
CA GLY A 236 -19.08 -18.93 1.28
C GLY A 236 -19.85 -20.24 1.42
N ALA A 237 -21.17 -20.21 1.22
CA ALA A 237 -22.01 -21.41 1.17
C ALA A 237 -22.18 -21.88 -0.28
N CYS A 238 -21.81 -23.13 -0.56
CA CYS A 238 -21.81 -23.72 -1.90
C CYS A 238 -21.27 -22.76 -2.98
N PRO A 239 -20.08 -22.14 -2.80
CA PRO A 239 -19.59 -21.11 -3.72
C PRO A 239 -19.49 -21.63 -5.16
N ALA A 240 -20.00 -20.84 -6.10
CA ALA A 240 -19.91 -21.11 -7.53
C ALA A 240 -18.45 -21.04 -8.05
N PRO A 241 -18.14 -21.74 -9.15
CA PRO A 241 -16.83 -21.66 -9.81
C PRO A 241 -16.51 -20.26 -10.35
N GLY A 242 -15.22 -20.05 -10.69
CA GLY A 242 -14.76 -18.85 -11.40
C GLY A 242 -13.99 -17.81 -10.58
N ILE A 243 -13.66 -18.07 -9.31
CA ILE A 243 -12.62 -17.28 -8.60
C ILE A 243 -11.26 -17.53 -9.26
N THR A 244 -10.92 -18.80 -9.49
CA THR A 244 -9.73 -19.24 -10.23
C THR A 244 -10.13 -19.83 -11.58
N PRO A 245 -9.19 -19.99 -12.55
CA PRO A 245 -9.50 -20.62 -13.83
C PRO A 245 -10.10 -22.01 -13.63
N ALA A 246 -11.25 -22.26 -14.25
CA ALA A 246 -12.00 -23.51 -14.08
C ALA A 246 -12.97 -23.74 -15.25
N SER A 247 -13.49 -24.94 -15.39
CA SER A 247 -14.60 -25.23 -16.32
C SER A 247 -15.70 -25.96 -15.59
N ASP A 248 -16.94 -25.54 -15.81
CA ASP A 248 -18.14 -26.22 -15.34
C ASP A 248 -19.04 -26.62 -16.52
N PHE A 249 -20.26 -27.08 -16.24
CA PHE A 249 -21.21 -27.49 -17.27
C PHE A 249 -21.70 -26.33 -18.17
N TYR A 250 -21.65 -25.09 -17.69
CA TYR A 250 -22.19 -23.92 -18.37
C TYR A 250 -21.13 -23.17 -19.16
N MET A 251 -19.90 -23.08 -18.65
CA MET A 251 -18.85 -22.25 -19.23
C MET A 251 -17.43 -22.64 -18.79
N THR A 252 -16.45 -22.12 -19.52
CA THR A 252 -15.07 -22.02 -19.04
C THR A 252 -14.88 -20.65 -18.40
N HIS A 253 -14.49 -20.66 -17.14
CA HIS A 253 -14.14 -19.50 -16.35
C HIS A 253 -12.67 -19.15 -16.54
N PRO A 254 -12.32 -17.93 -16.98
CA PRO A 254 -10.94 -17.46 -17.00
C PRO A 254 -10.38 -17.24 -15.59
N GLY A 255 -11.25 -17.15 -14.56
CA GLY A 255 -10.88 -16.81 -13.18
C GLY A 255 -10.80 -15.29 -12.95
N CYS A 256 -11.21 -14.84 -11.77
CA CYS A 256 -10.95 -13.47 -11.29
C CYS A 256 -9.48 -13.27 -10.87
N MET A 257 -8.79 -14.36 -10.56
CA MET A 257 -7.38 -14.42 -10.18
C MET A 257 -6.81 -15.81 -10.49
N GLN A 258 -5.50 -15.97 -10.50
CA GLN A 258 -4.86 -17.29 -10.63
C GLN A 258 -4.92 -18.07 -9.32
N GLU A 259 -4.78 -19.40 -9.37
CA GLU A 259 -4.75 -20.23 -8.15
C GLU A 259 -3.67 -19.79 -7.16
N SER A 260 -2.47 -19.44 -7.63
CA SER A 260 -1.37 -18.95 -6.78
C SER A 260 -1.62 -17.58 -6.15
N GLU A 261 -2.62 -16.86 -6.63
CA GLU A 261 -3.02 -15.53 -6.14
C GLU A 261 -4.18 -15.61 -5.16
N MET A 262 -4.80 -16.79 -4.99
CA MET A 262 -5.95 -17.00 -4.12
C MET A 262 -5.55 -16.98 -2.64
N LYS A 263 -5.32 -15.77 -2.13
CA LYS A 263 -5.02 -15.42 -0.74
C LYS A 263 -5.47 -13.99 -0.46
N PHE A 264 -5.53 -13.61 0.81
CA PHE A 264 -5.87 -12.24 1.19
C PHE A 264 -4.85 -11.25 0.63
N ARG A 265 -5.34 -10.14 0.08
CA ARG A 265 -4.47 -9.03 -0.33
C ARG A 265 -3.84 -8.37 0.88
N ASP A 266 -2.63 -7.86 0.70
CA ASP A 266 -1.89 -7.12 1.73
C ASP A 266 -2.38 -5.67 1.84
N VAL A 267 -3.67 -5.52 2.13
CA VAL A 267 -4.35 -4.24 2.37
C VAL A 267 -4.96 -4.17 3.78
N GLY A 268 -5.03 -5.30 4.47
CA GLY A 268 -5.52 -5.43 5.84
C GLY A 268 -5.25 -6.83 6.39
N PRO A 269 -5.37 -7.02 7.71
CA PRO A 269 -5.15 -8.33 8.33
C PRO A 269 -6.18 -9.36 7.85
N GLU A 270 -5.84 -10.64 7.92
CA GLU A 270 -6.76 -11.72 7.56
C GLU A 270 -8.07 -11.65 8.39
N PRO A 271 -9.23 -12.01 7.81
CA PRO A 271 -10.49 -12.12 8.53
C PRO A 271 -10.37 -13.03 9.75
N ALA A 272 -10.99 -12.63 10.86
CA ALA A 272 -11.06 -13.45 12.07
C ALA A 272 -11.84 -14.76 11.84
N VAL A 273 -12.76 -14.76 10.87
CA VAL A 273 -13.42 -15.96 10.36
C VAL A 273 -13.33 -16.01 8.84
N PHE A 274 -12.86 -17.13 8.30
CA PHE A 274 -12.98 -17.46 6.89
C PHE A 274 -13.53 -18.89 6.72
N MET A 275 -14.77 -19.00 6.28
CA MET A 275 -15.53 -20.25 6.29
C MET A 275 -16.10 -20.59 4.92
N ILE A 276 -15.86 -21.82 4.45
CA ILE A 276 -16.40 -22.36 3.20
C ILE A 276 -17.20 -23.61 3.51
N THR A 277 -18.39 -23.76 2.92
CA THR A 277 -19.19 -24.99 3.04
C THR A 277 -19.69 -25.45 1.67
N GLY A 278 -19.95 -26.75 1.53
CA GLY A 278 -20.54 -27.34 0.32
C GLY A 278 -21.35 -28.59 0.63
N GLY A 279 -22.47 -28.80 -0.06
CA GLY A 279 -23.33 -29.98 0.10
C GLY A 279 -22.80 -31.19 -0.66
N THR A 280 -22.84 -32.39 -0.07
CA THR A 280 -22.33 -33.60 -0.74
C THR A 280 -23.19 -34.07 -1.92
N ASN A 281 -24.45 -33.63 -2.00
CA ASN A 281 -25.39 -33.91 -3.09
C ASN A 281 -25.59 -32.68 -4.00
N ASP A 282 -24.71 -31.68 -3.91
CA ASP A 282 -24.77 -30.48 -4.73
C ASP A 282 -24.31 -30.77 -6.17
N ASN A 283 -25.28 -30.99 -7.06
CA ASN A 283 -25.00 -31.27 -8.48
C ASN A 283 -24.80 -30.00 -9.33
N VAL A 284 -24.87 -28.81 -8.73
CA VAL A 284 -24.74 -27.53 -9.45
C VAL A 284 -23.30 -27.03 -9.39
N VAL A 285 -22.74 -26.90 -8.18
CA VAL A 285 -21.34 -26.46 -7.99
C VAL A 285 -20.39 -27.60 -7.65
N GLN A 286 -20.91 -28.82 -7.44
CA GLN A 286 -20.11 -30.04 -7.30
C GLN A 286 -18.96 -29.85 -6.30
N ASP A 287 -17.73 -30.21 -6.66
CA ASP A 287 -16.54 -30.18 -5.81
C ASP A 287 -15.83 -28.82 -5.74
N PHE A 288 -16.35 -27.76 -6.38
CA PHE A 288 -15.71 -26.44 -6.36
C PHE A 288 -15.47 -25.87 -4.96
N PRO A 289 -16.39 -26.00 -3.97
CA PRO A 289 -16.12 -25.56 -2.60
C PRO A 289 -14.88 -26.24 -1.99
N LYS A 290 -14.68 -27.53 -2.28
CA LYS A 290 -13.51 -28.30 -1.83
C LYS A 290 -12.24 -27.82 -2.53
N LYS A 291 -12.29 -27.62 -3.86
CA LYS A 291 -11.16 -27.10 -4.64
C LYS A 291 -10.69 -25.73 -4.17
N TYR A 292 -11.61 -24.86 -3.74
CA TYR A 292 -11.24 -23.59 -3.10
C TYR A 292 -10.52 -23.80 -1.78
N SER A 293 -11.00 -24.69 -0.91
CA SER A 293 -10.31 -25.03 0.34
C SER A 293 -8.90 -25.58 0.10
N GLU A 294 -8.74 -26.48 -0.88
CA GLU A 294 -7.43 -27.06 -1.24
C GLU A 294 -6.46 -25.99 -1.77
N THR A 295 -6.96 -25.07 -2.60
CA THR A 295 -6.17 -23.96 -3.16
C THR A 295 -5.73 -23.00 -2.05
N LEU A 296 -6.63 -22.62 -1.15
CA LEU A 296 -6.33 -21.79 0.02
C LEU A 296 -5.32 -22.45 0.96
N THR A 297 -5.48 -23.76 1.20
CA THR A 297 -4.52 -24.56 1.99
C THR A 297 -3.13 -24.52 1.38
N ARG A 298 -3.03 -24.73 0.06
CA ARG A 298 -1.77 -24.67 -0.68
C ARG A 298 -1.09 -23.30 -0.60
N ASN A 299 -1.90 -22.24 -0.52
CA ASN A 299 -1.44 -20.87 -0.41
C ASN A 299 -1.19 -20.41 1.04
N GLY A 300 -1.37 -21.30 2.02
CA GLY A 300 -1.11 -21.01 3.44
C GLY A 300 -2.17 -20.12 4.10
N VAL A 301 -3.38 -20.06 3.57
CA VAL A 301 -4.47 -19.24 4.12
C VAL A 301 -5.24 -20.01 5.17
N ASP A 302 -5.33 -19.49 6.40
CA ASP A 302 -6.09 -20.11 7.49
C ASP A 302 -7.60 -19.99 7.24
N HIS A 303 -8.29 -21.13 7.13
CA HIS A 303 -9.74 -21.17 6.89
C HIS A 303 -10.39 -22.47 7.37
N VAL A 304 -11.71 -22.43 7.50
CA VAL A 304 -12.54 -23.61 7.80
C VAL A 304 -13.26 -24.06 6.53
N TYR A 305 -13.29 -25.37 6.31
CA TYR A 305 -14.07 -26.00 5.26
C TYR A 305 -15.02 -27.08 5.81
N GLN A 306 -16.27 -27.11 5.35
CA GLN A 306 -17.23 -28.18 5.66
C GLN A 306 -17.86 -28.79 4.42
N SER A 307 -17.89 -30.11 4.35
CA SER A 307 -18.89 -30.82 3.55
C SER A 307 -20.14 -31.12 4.38
N ILE A 308 -21.33 -30.78 3.88
CA ILE A 308 -22.63 -31.01 4.53
C ILE A 308 -23.24 -32.31 3.96
N PRO A 309 -23.25 -33.43 4.71
CA PRO A 309 -23.73 -34.71 4.22
C PRO A 309 -25.21 -34.66 3.84
N GLY A 310 -25.52 -35.13 2.64
CA GLY A 310 -26.87 -35.13 2.07
C GLY A 310 -27.37 -33.77 1.59
N GLY A 311 -26.64 -32.67 1.87
CA GLY A 311 -27.01 -31.32 1.45
C GLY A 311 -26.94 -31.14 -0.06
N GLY A 312 -27.96 -30.51 -0.65
CA GLY A 312 -28.02 -30.15 -2.07
C GLY A 312 -27.61 -28.70 -2.33
N HIS A 313 -27.88 -28.19 -3.54
CA HIS A 313 -27.70 -26.76 -3.87
C HIS A 313 -28.89 -25.92 -3.38
N ASP A 314 -29.20 -26.00 -2.08
CA ASP A 314 -30.43 -25.51 -1.49
C ASP A 314 -30.25 -25.10 -0.01
N ALA A 315 -31.37 -24.76 0.64
CA ALA A 315 -31.41 -24.33 2.04
C ALA A 315 -30.84 -25.36 3.03
N ASN A 316 -30.81 -26.66 2.71
CA ASN A 316 -30.23 -27.68 3.58
C ASN A 316 -28.71 -27.53 3.70
N SER A 317 -28.06 -26.91 2.71
CA SER A 317 -26.64 -26.56 2.77
C SER A 317 -26.40 -25.14 3.29
N VAL A 318 -27.29 -24.20 2.96
CA VAL A 318 -27.16 -22.78 3.36
C VAL A 318 -27.41 -22.59 4.87
N LYS A 319 -28.43 -23.25 5.43
CA LYS A 319 -28.81 -23.03 6.83
C LYS A 319 -27.75 -23.46 7.84
N PRO A 320 -27.10 -24.64 7.73
CA PRO A 320 -26.00 -25.02 8.63
C PRO A 320 -24.80 -24.06 8.54
N HIS A 321 -24.48 -23.57 7.34
CA HIS A 321 -23.46 -22.52 7.14
C HIS A 321 -23.81 -21.25 7.90
N LEU A 322 -25.02 -20.70 7.67
CA LEU A 322 -25.45 -19.46 8.32
C LEU A 322 -25.56 -19.63 9.85
N TYR A 323 -26.08 -20.77 10.32
CA TYR A 323 -26.17 -21.07 11.74
C TYR A 323 -24.80 -21.00 12.42
N THR A 324 -23.78 -21.58 11.80
CA THR A 324 -22.42 -21.55 12.33
C THR A 324 -21.81 -20.16 12.21
N PHE A 325 -21.86 -19.56 11.02
CA PHE A 325 -21.25 -18.25 10.76
C PHE A 325 -21.81 -17.16 11.69
N MET A 326 -23.13 -17.06 11.84
CA MET A 326 -23.79 -16.07 12.70
C MET A 326 -23.43 -16.20 14.18
N ARG A 327 -23.11 -17.42 14.67
CA ARG A 327 -22.66 -17.62 16.05
C ARG A 327 -21.25 -17.12 16.32
N TYR A 328 -20.42 -16.89 15.29
CA TYR A 328 -19.00 -16.58 15.48
C TYR A 328 -18.60 -15.19 14.98
N VAL A 329 -19.36 -14.58 14.08
CA VAL A 329 -19.11 -13.18 13.67
C VAL A 329 -19.20 -12.21 14.84
N PHE A 330 -18.37 -11.15 14.79
CA PHE A 330 -18.29 -10.05 15.76
C PHE A 330 -17.85 -10.41 17.20
N LYS A 331 -17.43 -11.66 17.46
CA LYS A 331 -16.89 -12.11 18.76
C LYS A 331 -15.39 -11.86 18.97
N GLY A 332 -14.74 -11.11 18.07
CA GLY A 332 -13.29 -10.90 18.05
C GLY A 332 -12.77 -9.76 18.94
N SER A 333 -13.62 -9.03 19.64
CA SER A 333 -13.28 -7.69 20.17
C SER A 333 -13.38 -7.51 21.70
N SER A 334 -13.34 -8.56 22.51
CA SER A 334 -13.42 -8.42 23.98
C SER A 334 -12.36 -9.22 24.73
N SER A 335 -11.25 -8.55 25.07
CA SER A 335 -10.53 -8.70 26.36
C SER A 335 -9.23 -7.90 26.33
N GLN A 336 -9.18 -6.76 27.02
CA GLN A 336 -8.09 -6.39 27.96
C GLN A 336 -8.58 -5.18 28.77
N GLY A 337 -8.89 -5.41 30.05
CA GLY A 337 -9.32 -4.37 30.99
C GLY A 337 -9.12 -4.80 32.44
N GLN A 338 -8.11 -4.16 33.07
CA GLN A 338 -7.95 -3.79 34.49
C GLN A 338 -8.08 -4.81 35.64
N GLN A 339 -7.03 -4.86 36.48
CA GLN A 339 -7.01 -5.03 37.94
C GLN A 339 -5.62 -4.50 38.41
N GLY A 340 -5.37 -3.75 39.49
CA GLY A 340 -6.08 -3.41 40.73
C GLY A 340 -5.02 -3.43 41.86
N ASN A 341 -4.68 -2.28 42.47
CA ASN A 341 -3.67 -2.14 43.54
C ASN A 341 -4.30 -2.26 44.94
N ASP A 342 -3.67 -3.02 45.87
CA ASP A 342 -3.37 -2.67 47.28
C ASP A 342 -2.57 -3.81 48.01
N PRO A 343 -1.92 -3.59 49.20
CA PRO A 343 -0.54 -4.06 49.45
C PRO A 343 -0.30 -4.99 50.69
N GLN A 344 0.97 -5.45 50.82
CA GLN A 344 1.72 -6.10 51.94
C GLN A 344 1.89 -7.64 51.92
N PRO A 345 2.95 -8.27 52.51
CA PRO A 345 4.17 -7.78 53.22
C PRO A 345 5.53 -8.39 52.72
N GLU A 346 6.68 -7.86 53.17
CA GLU A 346 8.05 -8.25 52.75
C GLU A 346 8.49 -9.67 53.17
N THR A 347 9.02 -10.43 52.20
CA THR A 347 9.64 -11.77 52.32
C THR A 347 11.15 -11.69 52.01
N LYS A 348 11.99 -12.47 52.72
CA LYS A 348 13.47 -12.43 52.60
C LYS A 348 14.01 -13.47 51.59
N VAL A 349 15.12 -13.13 50.90
CA VAL A 349 15.87 -14.01 49.98
C VAL A 349 16.41 -15.26 50.73
N SER A 350 16.22 -16.45 50.16
CA SER A 350 16.65 -17.73 50.77
C SER A 350 18.01 -18.20 50.24
N LEU A 351 18.28 -18.03 48.95
CA LEU A 351 19.57 -18.30 48.28
C LEU A 351 19.63 -17.49 46.98
N LEU A 352 20.56 -16.53 46.89
CA LEU A 352 20.66 -15.60 45.75
C LEU A 352 21.15 -16.34 44.50
N GLY A 353 20.42 -16.22 43.39
CA GLY A 353 20.64 -16.93 42.13
C GLY A 353 19.83 -18.21 41.93
N ASP A 354 19.26 -18.80 42.98
CA ASP A 354 18.48 -20.05 42.92
C ASP A 354 17.00 -19.74 42.61
N ALA A 355 16.73 -19.49 41.34
CA ALA A 355 15.44 -19.06 40.83
C ALA A 355 14.40 -20.18 40.84
N ASN A 356 14.85 -21.43 40.66
CA ASN A 356 13.97 -22.59 40.60
C ASN A 356 13.72 -23.24 41.98
N ILE A 357 14.49 -22.85 43.01
CA ILE A 357 14.42 -23.31 44.41
C ILE A 357 14.76 -24.80 44.55
N ASP A 358 15.78 -25.25 43.84
CA ASP A 358 16.32 -26.61 44.00
C ASP A 358 17.49 -26.67 44.99
N GLY A 359 17.92 -25.51 45.51
CA GLY A 359 19.03 -25.38 46.46
C GLY A 359 20.40 -25.28 45.80
N THR A 360 20.46 -25.15 44.47
CA THR A 360 21.67 -24.92 43.69
C THR A 360 21.54 -23.72 42.77
N VAL A 361 22.65 -23.09 42.39
CA VAL A 361 22.66 -21.98 41.42
C VAL A 361 23.35 -22.48 40.17
N ASP A 362 22.57 -22.73 39.12
CA ASP A 362 23.07 -23.25 37.86
C ASP A 362 22.35 -22.65 36.64
N ILE A 363 22.67 -23.17 35.45
CA ILE A 363 22.14 -22.62 34.20
C ILE A 363 20.62 -22.78 34.08
N SER A 364 20.03 -23.72 34.82
CA SER A 364 18.59 -23.99 34.85
C SER A 364 17.82 -22.83 35.48
N ASP A 365 18.41 -22.12 36.45
CA ASP A 365 17.86 -20.91 37.04
C ASP A 365 17.78 -19.78 36.03
N ALA A 366 18.87 -19.53 35.31
CA ALA A 366 18.92 -18.53 34.24
C ALA A 366 17.94 -18.83 33.09
N ILE A 367 17.78 -20.12 32.74
CA ILE A 367 16.83 -20.55 31.71
C ILE A 367 15.38 -20.35 32.18
N LEU A 368 15.07 -20.71 33.43
CA LEU A 368 13.72 -20.54 33.99
C LEU A 368 13.34 -19.05 34.04
N ILE A 369 14.25 -18.18 34.48
CA ILE A 369 14.03 -16.73 34.48
C ILE A 369 13.77 -16.22 33.07
N ARG A 370 14.61 -16.61 32.09
CA ARG A 370 14.44 -16.17 30.69
C ARG A 370 13.11 -16.65 30.09
N GLN A 371 12.68 -17.87 30.43
CA GLN A 371 11.40 -18.42 29.98
C GLN A 371 10.20 -17.70 30.62
N TRP A 372 10.29 -17.39 31.91
CA TRP A 372 9.27 -16.60 32.61
C TRP A 372 9.20 -15.17 32.07
N LEU A 373 10.32 -14.48 31.82
CA LEU A 373 10.34 -13.14 31.22
C LEU A 373 9.67 -13.09 29.84
N GLN A 374 9.74 -14.18 29.07
CA GLN A 374 9.13 -14.28 27.74
C GLN A 374 7.66 -14.70 27.78
N ASN A 375 7.26 -15.49 28.76
CA ASN A 375 5.89 -15.99 28.91
C ASN A 375 5.57 -16.33 30.38
N PRO A 376 5.28 -15.31 31.20
CA PRO A 376 5.15 -15.48 32.64
C PRO A 376 3.90 -16.29 33.03
N ASP A 377 2.90 -16.34 32.15
CA ASP A 377 1.67 -17.13 32.32
C ASP A 377 1.92 -18.65 32.17
N LYS A 378 2.97 -19.04 31.44
CA LYS A 378 3.30 -20.44 31.16
C LYS A 378 4.41 -20.99 32.06
N TYR A 379 5.42 -20.20 32.41
CA TYR A 379 6.59 -20.65 33.15
C TYR A 379 6.65 -19.97 34.51
N ILE A 380 6.06 -20.56 35.54
CA ILE A 380 5.85 -19.86 36.81
C ILE A 380 7.16 -19.78 37.62
N LEU A 381 7.64 -18.56 37.88
CA LEU A 381 8.55 -18.28 39.00
C LEU A 381 7.72 -18.07 40.27
N THR A 382 8.02 -18.85 41.30
CA THR A 382 7.37 -18.67 42.62
C THR A 382 7.80 -17.34 43.23
N GLU A 383 7.05 -16.84 44.20
CA GLU A 383 7.38 -15.57 44.88
C GLU A 383 8.79 -15.57 45.48
N GLN A 384 9.20 -16.69 46.11
CA GLN A 384 10.56 -16.87 46.61
C GLN A 384 11.59 -17.00 45.49
N GLY A 385 11.24 -17.66 44.39
CA GLY A 385 12.11 -17.81 43.21
C GLY A 385 12.38 -16.46 42.53
N ARG A 386 11.39 -15.55 42.53
CA ARG A 386 11.56 -14.18 42.04
C ARG A 386 12.50 -13.36 42.92
N LEU A 387 12.44 -13.53 44.24
CA LEU A 387 13.35 -12.85 45.17
C LEU A 387 14.78 -13.37 45.05
N ASN A 388 14.94 -14.67 44.83
CA ASN A 388 16.26 -15.28 44.62
C ASN A 388 16.85 -14.92 43.25
N ALA A 389 16.00 -14.75 42.23
CA ALA A 389 16.40 -14.45 40.86
C ALA A 389 16.89 -13.01 40.65
N ASP A 390 16.50 -12.06 41.49
CA ASP A 390 16.89 -10.63 41.41
C ASP A 390 18.30 -10.44 42.01
N VAL A 391 19.33 -10.65 41.18
CA VAL A 391 20.75 -10.70 41.55
C VAL A 391 21.56 -9.51 41.00
N PHE A 392 21.02 -8.76 40.05
CA PHE A 392 21.64 -7.62 39.38
C PHE A 392 20.80 -6.37 39.63
N ASN A 393 21.40 -5.35 40.26
CA ASN A 393 20.66 -4.17 40.77
C ASN A 393 19.51 -4.51 41.72
N VAL A 394 19.76 -5.47 42.62
CA VAL A 394 18.82 -6.02 43.62
C VAL A 394 17.76 -5.02 44.08
N GLY A 395 16.50 -5.32 43.76
CA GLY A 395 15.33 -4.53 44.11
C GLY A 395 14.66 -3.79 42.94
N ASP A 396 15.20 -3.86 41.72
CA ASP A 396 14.53 -3.43 40.49
C ASP A 396 13.61 -4.52 39.88
N GLY A 397 13.64 -5.72 40.48
CA GLY A 397 12.84 -6.87 40.08
C GLY A 397 13.53 -7.70 39.00
N VAL A 398 13.05 -8.92 38.76
CA VAL A 398 13.72 -9.85 37.86
C VAL A 398 13.72 -9.34 36.40
N THR A 399 14.90 -9.15 35.84
CA THR A 399 15.21 -8.66 34.49
C THR A 399 16.07 -9.65 33.69
N ILE A 400 16.36 -9.33 32.44
CA ILE A 400 17.28 -10.14 31.62
C ILE A 400 18.74 -10.02 32.11
N ASP A 401 19.09 -8.97 32.86
CA ASP A 401 20.45 -8.77 33.36
C ASP A 401 20.75 -9.66 34.57
N ASP A 402 19.71 -10.07 35.31
CA ASP A 402 19.79 -11.14 36.30
C ASP A 402 20.16 -12.49 35.67
N VAL A 403 19.53 -12.80 34.53
CA VAL A 403 19.84 -14.01 33.75
C VAL A 403 21.32 -14.02 33.36
N ASN A 404 21.82 -12.88 32.88
CA ASN A 404 23.20 -12.75 32.44
C ASN A 404 24.17 -12.81 33.64
N THR A 405 23.77 -12.27 34.80
CA THR A 405 24.57 -12.29 36.03
C THR A 405 24.69 -13.68 36.62
N ILE A 406 23.60 -14.46 36.68
CA ILE A 406 23.63 -15.89 37.05
C ILE A 406 24.45 -16.69 36.03
N GLN A 407 24.32 -16.41 34.73
CA GLN A 407 25.13 -17.05 33.69
C GLN A 407 26.63 -16.79 33.88
N ASN A 408 27.00 -15.55 34.18
CA ASN A 408 28.38 -15.18 34.43
C ASN A 408 28.92 -15.85 35.70
N TYR A 409 28.11 -15.98 36.76
CA TYR A 409 28.49 -16.70 37.98
C TYR A 409 28.71 -18.19 37.71
N VAL A 410 27.80 -18.84 36.98
CA VAL A 410 27.90 -20.26 36.61
C VAL A 410 29.10 -20.53 35.69
N LEU A 411 29.45 -19.56 34.83
CA LEU A 411 30.63 -19.62 33.96
C LEU A 411 31.95 -19.28 34.69
N GLY A 412 31.90 -18.93 35.99
CA GLY A 412 33.06 -18.50 36.78
C GLY A 412 33.66 -17.17 36.31
N VAL A 413 32.88 -16.36 35.62
CA VAL A 413 33.24 -15.00 35.19
C VAL A 413 33.13 -14.02 36.36
N ILE A 414 32.21 -14.28 37.29
CA ILE A 414 32.12 -13.59 38.58
C ILE A 414 32.12 -14.64 39.71
N ASP A 415 32.81 -14.34 40.81
CA ASP A 415 33.06 -15.31 41.89
C ASP A 415 31.96 -15.35 42.95
N SER A 416 31.07 -14.35 42.96
CA SER A 416 29.97 -14.24 43.92
C SER A 416 28.84 -13.38 43.38
N LEU A 417 27.60 -13.65 43.79
CA LEU A 417 26.39 -12.94 43.34
C LEU A 417 26.07 -11.69 44.19
N ASN A 418 27.03 -11.16 44.93
CA ASN A 418 26.80 -10.11 45.93
C ASN A 418 27.95 -9.10 46.00
N GLU A 419 27.59 -7.86 45.67
CA GLU A 419 28.28 -6.56 45.83
C GLU A 419 29.20 -6.03 44.73
N ASN A 420 28.81 -4.83 44.29
CA ASN A 420 29.57 -3.79 43.61
C ASN A 420 31.04 -3.69 44.07
N THR A 421 32.02 -3.90 43.18
CA THR A 421 33.26 -3.10 43.05
C THR A 421 34.12 -3.56 41.85
N VAL A 422 34.68 -2.58 41.14
CA VAL A 422 35.41 -2.66 39.86
C VAL A 422 36.91 -2.93 40.04
N PRO A 423 37.60 -3.56 39.05
CA PRO A 423 38.84 -2.98 38.51
C PRO A 423 38.94 -2.93 36.96
N ASP A 424 39.39 -1.77 36.48
CA ASP A 424 39.68 -1.14 35.14
C ASP A 424 39.83 -1.93 33.80
N PRO A 425 39.58 -1.26 32.64
CA PRO A 425 38.62 -1.69 31.63
C PRO A 425 39.24 -2.31 30.37
N PRO A 426 38.40 -2.87 29.47
CA PRO A 426 38.05 -2.07 28.29
C PRO A 426 36.55 -2.16 27.91
N THR A 427 35.63 -1.52 28.64
CA THR A 427 34.20 -1.57 28.26
C THR A 427 33.38 -0.31 28.60
N GLY A 428 34.04 0.82 28.89
CA GLY A 428 33.39 2.03 29.39
C GLY A 428 32.73 2.90 28.31
N LEU A 429 31.56 3.43 28.61
CA LEU A 429 30.99 4.63 27.99
C LEU A 429 32.08 5.69 27.76
N VAL A 430 32.34 6.05 26.50
CA VAL A 430 33.40 7.00 26.10
C VAL A 430 32.86 8.42 25.97
N LEU A 431 31.63 8.57 25.45
CA LEU A 431 30.93 9.83 25.29
C LEU A 431 29.41 9.60 25.45
N ASN A 432 28.73 10.52 26.14
CA ASN A 432 27.27 10.53 26.28
C ASN A 432 26.78 11.97 26.43
N ASP A 433 26.50 12.63 25.31
CA ASP A 433 26.13 14.05 25.28
C ASP A 433 24.66 14.23 24.88
N HIS A 434 23.89 14.78 25.83
CA HIS A 434 22.46 15.12 25.70
C HIS A 434 22.21 16.64 25.68
N PHE A 435 23.29 17.44 25.67
CA PHE A 435 23.32 18.91 25.53
C PHE A 435 22.50 19.79 26.49
N ASP A 436 21.80 19.21 27.47
CA ASP A 436 21.03 19.93 28.50
C ASP A 436 21.86 20.94 29.30
N SER A 437 23.14 20.61 29.48
CA SER A 437 24.11 21.41 30.23
C SER A 437 24.86 22.43 29.37
N GLY A 438 24.59 22.50 28.06
CA GLY A 438 25.35 23.29 27.08
C GLY A 438 26.10 22.42 26.06
N VAL A 439 26.92 23.05 25.22
CA VAL A 439 27.60 22.40 24.07
C VAL A 439 28.78 21.50 24.45
N GLY A 440 29.16 21.44 25.72
CA GLY A 440 30.29 20.64 26.18
C GLY A 440 31.60 20.97 25.45
N SER A 441 32.27 19.95 24.91
CA SER A 441 33.52 20.08 24.14
C SER A 441 33.31 20.21 22.63
N TRP A 442 32.06 20.35 22.17
CA TRP A 442 31.74 20.47 20.75
C TRP A 442 32.05 21.85 20.22
N THR A 443 32.59 21.91 19.00
CA THR A 443 32.94 23.13 18.30
C THR A 443 32.47 23.07 16.84
N GLY A 444 32.29 24.24 16.22
CA GLY A 444 31.99 24.34 14.79
C GLY A 444 33.15 23.84 13.93
N ARG A 445 32.83 23.06 12.89
CA ARG A 445 33.78 22.57 11.89
C ARG A 445 33.72 23.44 10.63
N GLY A 446 34.85 24.06 10.29
CA GLY A 446 34.89 25.07 9.24
C GLY A 446 34.27 26.39 9.73
N PRO A 447 33.57 27.16 8.89
CA PRO A 447 32.90 28.40 9.30
C PRO A 447 31.57 28.19 10.05
N SER A 448 31.14 26.95 10.31
CA SER A 448 29.91 26.70 11.06
C SER A 448 30.02 27.10 12.52
N THR A 449 28.88 27.30 13.16
CA THR A 449 28.73 27.58 14.58
C THR A 449 27.91 26.50 15.27
N VAL A 450 28.18 26.24 16.54
CA VAL A 450 27.40 25.31 17.38
C VAL A 450 26.86 26.02 18.62
N ALA A 451 25.62 25.72 19.00
CA ALA A 451 24.97 26.28 20.18
C ALA A 451 24.01 25.26 20.80
N ALA A 452 23.86 25.27 22.13
CA ALA A 452 22.83 24.46 22.78
C ALA A 452 21.48 25.17 22.63
N SER A 453 20.47 24.48 22.11
CA SER A 453 19.18 25.04 21.73
C SER A 453 18.04 24.25 22.35
N ASP A 454 17.06 24.94 22.92
CA ASP A 454 15.79 24.37 23.39
C ASP A 454 14.70 24.40 22.29
N ALA A 455 15.03 24.84 21.08
CA ALA A 455 14.13 24.85 19.94
C ALA A 455 13.82 23.43 19.45
N ALA A 456 14.78 22.51 19.59
CA ALA A 456 14.63 21.10 19.29
C ALA A 456 15.40 20.26 20.31
N TYR A 457 14.92 19.06 20.64
CA TYR A 457 15.64 18.06 21.41
C TYR A 457 15.00 16.68 21.27
N TYR A 458 15.78 15.62 21.46
CA TYR A 458 15.32 14.24 21.39
C TYR A 458 14.90 13.71 22.77
N GLY A 459 13.92 12.81 22.79
CA GLY A 459 13.47 12.12 24.00
C GLY A 459 13.00 13.06 25.10
N THR A 460 13.62 12.91 26.28
CA THR A 460 13.36 13.70 27.48
C THR A 460 14.39 14.80 27.70
N SER A 461 15.36 14.98 26.79
CA SER A 461 16.31 16.09 26.84
C SER A 461 15.54 17.43 26.85
N GLY A 462 16.12 18.47 27.39
CA GLY A 462 15.62 19.84 27.35
C GLY A 462 16.30 20.70 26.27
N LYS A 463 17.46 20.27 25.74
CA LYS A 463 18.20 20.95 24.67
C LYS A 463 18.92 19.96 23.75
N SER A 464 19.22 20.39 22.53
CA SER A 464 20.13 19.70 21.60
C SER A 464 21.23 20.63 21.11
N LEU A 465 22.22 20.10 20.38
CA LEU A 465 23.25 20.89 19.72
C LEU A 465 22.76 21.37 18.35
N PHE A 466 22.51 22.66 18.21
CA PHE A 466 22.19 23.30 16.94
C PHE A 466 23.46 23.69 16.18
N VAL A 467 23.52 23.34 14.90
CA VAL A 467 24.64 23.56 13.99
C VAL A 467 24.17 24.47 12.85
N SER A 468 24.84 25.61 12.69
CA SER A 468 24.44 26.63 11.71
C SER A 468 25.61 27.31 11.01
N GLY A 469 25.32 28.18 10.02
CA GLY A 469 26.35 28.96 9.33
C GLY A 469 27.22 28.12 8.39
N ARG A 470 26.66 27.02 7.85
CA ARG A 470 27.36 26.10 6.96
C ARG A 470 27.46 26.71 5.55
N THR A 471 28.62 26.53 4.91
CA THR A 471 28.94 27.06 3.57
C THR A 471 29.48 25.98 2.62
N ALA A 472 29.69 24.77 3.14
CA ALA A 472 30.12 23.58 2.42
C ALA A 472 29.59 22.33 3.17
N GLU A 473 29.43 21.21 2.46
CA GLU A 473 28.83 19.99 3.02
C GLU A 473 29.64 19.42 4.19
N TRP A 474 30.96 19.58 4.17
CA TRP A 474 31.86 19.13 5.23
C TRP A 474 31.86 20.01 6.49
N ASN A 475 31.18 21.16 6.45
CA ASN A 475 31.00 22.00 7.63
C ASN A 475 29.98 21.36 8.57
N GLY A 476 30.13 21.55 9.88
CA GLY A 476 29.20 20.96 10.84
C GLY A 476 29.64 21.09 12.30
N ALA A 477 29.48 20.05 13.10
CA ALA A 477 29.93 20.03 14.50
C ALA A 477 31.04 19.00 14.68
N SER A 478 32.00 19.28 15.58
CA SER A 478 33.12 18.35 15.85
C SER A 478 33.52 18.34 17.32
N VAL A 479 34.03 17.19 17.77
CA VAL A 479 34.57 16.97 19.12
C VAL A 479 35.88 16.19 19.05
N ASN A 480 36.85 16.60 19.87
CA ASN A 480 38.14 15.92 19.96
C ASN A 480 38.00 14.63 20.78
N MET A 481 38.41 13.51 20.18
CA MET A 481 38.38 12.16 20.73
C MET A 481 39.77 11.53 20.87
N ASP A 482 40.83 12.31 20.64
CA ASP A 482 42.20 11.88 20.84
C ASP A 482 42.44 11.51 22.30
N GLY A 483 43.12 10.37 22.52
CA GLY A 483 43.30 9.77 23.84
C GLY A 483 42.04 9.16 24.47
N LYS A 484 40.83 9.41 23.92
CA LYS A 484 39.56 8.78 24.35
C LYS A 484 39.24 7.52 23.55
N LEU A 485 39.57 7.53 22.26
CA LEU A 485 39.46 6.38 21.36
C LEU A 485 40.84 5.79 21.13
N ARG A 486 40.91 4.46 21.11
CA ARG A 486 42.16 3.71 20.86
C ARG A 486 42.18 3.16 19.44
N ALA A 487 43.30 3.40 18.75
CA ALA A 487 43.55 2.85 17.43
C ALA A 487 43.47 1.31 17.45
N GLY A 488 42.77 0.72 16.48
CA GLY A 488 42.58 -0.73 16.36
C GLY A 488 41.41 -1.30 17.16
N GLU A 489 40.81 -0.52 18.06
CA GLU A 489 39.67 -0.96 18.88
C GLU A 489 38.33 -0.66 18.20
N THR A 490 37.31 -1.47 18.53
CA THR A 490 35.95 -1.36 17.98
C THR A 490 34.99 -0.71 18.99
N TYR A 491 34.18 0.23 18.51
CA TYR A 491 33.23 1.01 19.31
C TYR A 491 31.83 1.00 18.67
N SER A 492 30.83 1.27 19.50
CA SER A 492 29.52 1.72 19.06
C SER A 492 29.48 3.24 19.05
N ILE A 493 29.01 3.84 17.95
CA ILE A 493 28.87 5.28 17.78
C ILE A 493 27.47 5.57 17.24
N SER A 494 26.71 6.40 17.95
CA SER A 494 25.36 6.78 17.53
C SER A 494 24.98 8.20 17.94
N LEU A 495 24.01 8.78 17.24
CA LEU A 495 23.33 10.02 17.64
C LEU A 495 21.93 10.13 17.00
N GLY A 496 21.11 11.03 17.52
CA GLY A 496 19.92 11.53 16.86
C GLY A 496 20.22 12.81 16.07
N ALA A 497 19.78 12.89 14.82
CA ALA A 497 19.91 14.07 13.97
C ALA A 497 18.54 14.59 13.53
N LEU A 498 18.39 15.92 13.44
CA LEU A 498 17.17 16.58 12.97
C LEU A 498 17.53 17.75 12.05
N GLN A 499 16.75 17.94 10.99
CA GLN A 499 16.82 19.14 10.16
C GLN A 499 15.40 19.58 9.76
N THR A 500 15.21 20.85 9.38
CA THR A 500 13.89 21.42 9.06
C THR A 500 13.87 22.18 7.73
N SER A 501 14.65 21.73 6.76
CA SER A 501 14.81 22.35 5.44
C SER A 501 13.60 22.19 4.50
N GLY A 502 12.55 21.46 4.92
CA GLY A 502 11.39 21.12 4.09
C GLY A 502 11.59 19.92 3.16
N GLY A 503 12.84 19.43 3.02
CA GLY A 503 13.19 18.19 2.30
C GLY A 503 13.83 17.15 3.20
N SER A 504 14.37 16.06 2.64
CA SER A 504 15.29 15.16 3.35
C SER A 504 16.73 15.48 2.94
N ALA A 505 17.65 15.30 3.87
CA ALA A 505 19.08 15.47 3.61
C ALA A 505 19.85 14.37 4.34
N GLU A 506 20.90 13.85 3.70
CA GLU A 506 21.71 12.79 4.31
C GLU A 506 22.75 13.43 5.24
N ILE A 507 22.58 13.17 6.54
CA ILE A 507 23.52 13.59 7.59
C ILE A 507 24.37 12.38 7.95
N GLN A 508 25.66 12.61 8.13
CA GLN A 508 26.63 11.55 8.43
C GLN A 508 27.52 11.92 9.61
N VAL A 509 27.92 10.88 10.34
CA VAL A 509 28.98 10.93 11.36
C VAL A 509 30.26 10.38 10.74
N SER A 510 31.32 11.15 10.84
CA SER A 510 32.63 10.87 10.24
C SER A 510 33.74 11.00 11.27
N LEU A 511 34.86 10.34 11.00
CA LEU A 511 36.09 10.38 11.78
C LEU A 511 37.18 11.06 10.95
N GLN A 512 37.88 12.03 11.53
CA GLN A 512 39.14 12.56 11.03
C GLN A 512 40.28 12.04 11.93
N TYR A 513 41.40 11.63 11.35
CA TYR A 513 42.56 11.15 12.11
C TYR A 513 43.86 11.32 11.31
N SER A 514 44.98 11.38 12.01
CA SER A 514 46.34 11.38 11.46
C SER A 514 46.91 9.96 11.40
N THR A 515 47.63 9.63 10.32
CA THR A 515 48.32 8.34 10.12
C THR A 515 49.84 8.45 10.14
N GLY A 516 50.38 9.61 10.53
CA GLY A 516 51.80 9.95 10.43
C GLY A 516 52.24 10.37 9.01
N SER A 517 51.52 9.99 7.96
CA SER A 517 51.73 10.43 6.56
C SER A 517 50.82 11.57 6.11
N GLY A 518 49.80 11.90 6.88
CA GLY A 518 48.80 12.93 6.57
C GLY A 518 47.51 12.75 7.36
N THR A 519 46.54 13.61 7.08
CA THR A 519 45.17 13.53 7.64
C THR A 519 44.29 12.68 6.73
N GLU A 520 43.59 11.73 7.33
CA GLU A 520 42.68 10.79 6.69
C GLU A 520 41.27 10.91 7.29
N TYR A 521 40.29 10.36 6.57
CA TYR A 521 38.88 10.44 6.93
C TYR A 521 38.20 9.07 6.78
N ALA A 522 37.27 8.76 7.68
CA ALA A 522 36.44 7.55 7.62
C ALA A 522 34.98 7.87 7.92
N HIS A 523 34.06 7.22 7.23
CA HIS A 523 32.62 7.35 7.48
C HIS A 523 32.17 6.28 8.48
N ILE A 524 31.35 6.69 9.45
CA ILE A 524 30.93 5.83 10.56
C ILE A 524 29.51 5.35 10.33
N ALA A 525 28.57 6.30 10.21
CA ALA A 525 27.15 6.05 9.97
C ALA A 525 26.54 7.25 9.23
N SER A 526 25.58 7.00 8.35
CA SER A 526 24.76 8.02 7.71
C SER A 526 23.32 7.52 7.58
N ASP A 527 22.38 8.45 7.48
CA ASP A 527 20.98 8.15 7.16
C ASP A 527 20.29 9.39 6.57
N SER A 528 19.22 9.16 5.81
CA SER A 528 18.39 10.21 5.22
C SER A 528 17.50 10.83 6.30
N CYS A 529 17.84 12.04 6.73
CA CYS A 529 17.11 12.76 7.74
C CYS A 529 15.96 13.52 7.09
N ALA A 530 14.71 13.12 7.33
CA ALA A 530 13.53 13.83 6.82
C ALA A 530 13.27 15.13 7.59
N SER A 531 12.73 16.15 6.91
CA SER A 531 12.44 17.44 7.56
C SER A 531 11.48 17.26 8.72
N GLY A 532 11.86 17.75 9.91
CA GLY A 532 11.04 17.67 11.11
C GLY A 532 11.01 16.29 11.78
N VAL A 533 11.88 15.35 11.38
CA VAL A 533 11.96 14.01 11.97
C VAL A 533 13.34 13.80 12.59
N TRP A 534 13.38 13.39 13.86
CA TRP A 534 14.60 12.90 14.50
C TRP A 534 14.97 11.53 13.90
N THR A 535 16.18 11.42 13.34
CA THR A 535 16.69 10.23 12.68
C THR A 535 17.91 9.69 13.42
N LYS A 536 17.93 8.37 13.67
CA LYS A 536 19.09 7.71 14.28
C LYS A 536 20.20 7.52 13.24
N LEU A 537 21.40 7.97 13.58
CA LEU A 537 22.65 7.54 12.93
C LEU A 537 23.35 6.58 13.88
N GLU A 538 23.66 5.35 13.46
CA GLU A 538 24.28 4.34 14.35
C GLU A 538 25.19 3.37 13.58
N ASN A 539 26.36 3.11 14.16
CA ASN A 539 27.21 1.98 13.83
C ASN A 539 27.72 1.35 15.11
N THR A 540 27.25 0.13 15.41
CA THR A 540 27.59 -0.55 16.67
C THR A 540 28.94 -1.29 16.62
N GLN A 541 29.61 -1.33 15.47
CA GLN A 541 30.81 -2.15 15.23
C GLN A 541 31.90 -1.38 14.46
N PHE A 542 32.04 -0.08 14.72
CA PHE A 542 33.02 0.75 14.01
C PHE A 542 34.42 0.57 14.62
N THR A 543 35.38 0.10 13.82
CA THR A 543 36.77 -0.10 14.26
C THR A 543 37.63 1.11 13.92
N ILE A 544 38.26 1.71 14.93
CA ILE A 544 39.20 2.81 14.74
C ILE A 544 40.43 2.29 13.99
N PRO A 545 40.89 2.96 12.92
CA PRO A 545 42.08 2.53 12.18
C PRO A 545 43.29 2.34 13.10
N SER A 546 44.06 1.26 12.89
CA SER A 546 45.12 0.81 13.81
C SER A 546 46.33 1.74 13.93
N ASN A 547 46.45 2.72 13.04
CA ASN A 547 47.47 3.77 13.04
C ASN A 547 46.91 5.17 13.27
N ALA A 548 45.67 5.29 13.75
CA ALA A 548 45.01 6.57 13.99
C ALA A 548 45.58 7.30 15.23
N SER A 549 45.76 8.61 15.08
CA SER A 549 46.07 9.59 16.14
C SER A 549 45.38 10.91 15.81
N ASP A 550 45.36 11.89 16.71
CA ASP A 550 44.67 13.19 16.50
C ASP A 550 43.19 13.00 16.10
N ILE A 551 42.50 12.10 16.80
CA ILE A 551 41.18 11.63 16.41
C ILE A 551 40.11 12.69 16.70
N VAL A 552 39.36 13.07 15.67
CA VAL A 552 38.22 14.00 15.77
C VAL A 552 36.97 13.34 15.21
N LEU A 553 35.92 13.29 16.02
CA LEU A 553 34.58 12.88 15.58
C LEU A 553 33.84 14.13 15.10
N TYR A 554 33.16 14.04 13.97
CA TYR A 554 32.41 15.17 13.44
C TYR A 554 31.17 14.75 12.67
N VAL A 555 30.20 15.66 12.59
CA VAL A 555 28.91 15.46 11.91
C VAL A 555 28.80 16.46 10.78
N GLU A 556 28.41 15.98 9.60
CA GLU A 556 28.39 16.74 8.35
C GLU A 556 27.27 16.24 7.42
N THR A 557 27.09 16.87 6.26
CA THR A 557 26.28 16.28 5.17
C THR A 557 27.18 15.61 4.15
N VAL A 558 26.60 14.68 3.38
CA VAL A 558 27.38 13.91 2.39
C VAL A 558 27.97 14.83 1.31
N GLN A 559 29.25 14.67 1.01
CA GLN A 559 29.94 15.45 -0.02
C GLN A 559 29.29 15.29 -1.40
N GLY A 560 29.00 16.40 -2.09
CA GLY A 560 28.36 16.40 -3.40
C GLY A 560 26.82 16.30 -3.37
N SER A 561 26.22 16.23 -2.16
CA SER A 561 24.76 16.34 -1.99
C SER A 561 24.24 17.72 -2.40
N GLY A 562 25.01 18.78 -2.12
CA GLY A 562 24.57 20.17 -2.17
C GLY A 562 23.83 20.65 -0.92
N ASP A 563 23.74 19.82 0.13
CA ASP A 563 22.93 20.07 1.32
C ASP A 563 23.67 20.94 2.35
N LEU A 564 23.34 22.24 2.36
CA LEU A 564 23.95 23.24 3.25
C LEU A 564 23.04 23.69 4.39
N MET A 565 21.98 22.94 4.66
CA MET A 565 21.02 23.28 5.71
C MET A 565 21.65 23.22 7.10
N ASP A 566 21.09 24.02 8.00
CA ASP A 566 21.33 23.90 9.44
C ASP A 566 20.67 22.63 9.97
N PHE A 567 21.24 22.05 11.03
CA PHE A 567 20.73 20.81 11.63
C PHE A 567 20.98 20.77 13.14
N TYR A 568 20.33 19.84 13.83
CA TYR A 568 20.46 19.58 15.25
C TYR A 568 21.01 18.16 15.46
N ILE A 569 21.82 17.96 16.51
CA ILE A 569 22.21 16.63 17.00
C ILE A 569 21.94 16.49 18.49
N ASP A 570 21.55 15.30 18.92
CA ASP A 570 21.24 14.98 20.32
C ASP A 570 21.50 13.50 20.63
N ASP A 571 21.50 13.12 21.92
CA ASP A 571 21.74 11.74 22.40
C ASP A 571 23.02 11.10 21.79
N VAL A 572 24.13 11.85 21.76
CA VAL A 572 25.38 11.36 21.15
C VAL A 572 26.05 10.36 22.08
N LEU A 573 26.19 9.12 21.61
CA LEU A 573 26.76 8.00 22.34
C LEU A 573 28.00 7.46 21.63
N VAL A 574 29.11 7.34 22.38
CA VAL A 574 30.27 6.53 21.99
C VAL A 574 30.56 5.56 23.12
N ALA A 575 30.52 4.27 22.84
CA ALA A 575 30.61 3.22 23.86
C ALA A 575 31.27 1.95 23.30
N ALA A 576 31.34 0.89 24.10
CA ALA A 576 31.85 -0.40 23.68
C ALA A 576 31.09 -0.95 22.45
N ALA A 577 31.78 -1.71 21.59
CA ALA A 577 31.16 -2.36 20.44
C ALA A 577 29.90 -3.15 20.85
N GLY A 578 28.84 -3.03 20.06
CA GLY A 578 27.55 -3.66 20.30
C GLY A 578 26.59 -2.88 21.20
N THR A 579 27.04 -1.81 21.87
CA THR A 579 26.15 -0.94 22.66
C THR A 579 25.09 -0.33 21.76
N LYS A 580 23.81 -0.46 22.11
CA LYS A 580 22.71 0.09 21.31
C LYS A 580 22.35 1.50 21.78
N SER A 581 22.03 2.37 20.83
CA SER A 581 21.47 3.69 21.08
C SER A 581 20.06 3.62 21.67
N SER A 582 19.71 4.57 22.55
CA SER A 582 18.32 4.89 22.93
C SER A 582 17.54 5.52 21.79
N VAL A 583 18.23 6.11 20.81
CA VAL A 583 17.61 6.82 19.70
C VAL A 583 16.83 5.85 18.81
N THR A 584 15.65 6.29 18.41
CA THR A 584 14.79 5.65 17.43
C THR A 584 14.39 6.70 16.40
N THR A 585 14.50 6.35 15.11
CA THR A 585 14.04 7.22 14.02
C THR A 585 12.53 7.41 14.14
N GLY A 586 12.08 8.67 14.13
CA GLY A 586 10.69 9.04 14.42
C GLY A 586 10.34 9.01 15.92
N GLY A 587 11.32 8.87 16.81
CA GLY A 587 11.13 8.87 18.25
C GLY A 587 10.56 10.19 18.79
N THR A 588 10.15 10.16 20.06
CA THR A 588 9.57 11.32 20.75
C THR A 588 10.64 12.40 20.97
N GLY A 589 10.29 13.68 20.82
CA GLY A 589 11.20 14.80 21.04
C GLY A 589 10.56 16.12 20.56
N LYS A 590 11.10 17.26 20.98
CA LYS A 590 10.68 18.56 20.46
C LYS A 590 11.36 18.82 19.12
N VAL A 591 10.59 19.33 18.16
CA VAL A 591 11.08 19.83 16.87
C VAL A 591 10.79 21.33 16.79
N PRO A 592 11.62 22.13 16.09
CA PRO A 592 11.37 23.56 15.96
C PRO A 592 10.01 23.79 15.33
N GLU A 593 9.21 24.68 15.92
CA GLU A 593 8.10 25.29 15.19
C GLU A 593 8.73 26.02 14.01
N THR A 594 8.48 25.55 12.79
CA THR A 594 9.02 26.18 11.60
C THR A 594 8.36 27.54 11.43
N ASP A 595 9.01 28.58 11.94
CA ASP A 595 8.91 29.93 11.40
C ASP A 595 9.54 29.92 10.00
N VAL A 596 8.89 29.23 9.07
CA VAL A 596 8.95 29.65 7.68
C VAL A 596 8.52 31.11 7.73
N VAL A 597 9.36 32.04 7.29
CA VAL A 597 8.88 33.36 6.92
C VAL A 597 7.94 33.12 5.75
N ILE A 598 6.69 32.78 6.08
CA ILE A 598 5.63 32.73 5.11
C ILE A 598 5.47 34.19 4.71
N SER A 599 5.91 34.52 3.51
CA SER A 599 5.41 35.68 2.80
C SER A 599 3.89 35.64 2.93
N ASP A 600 3.32 36.48 3.80
CA ASP A 600 1.90 36.53 4.18
C ASP A 600 1.08 35.31 3.73
N PRO A 601 0.83 34.30 4.59
CA PRO A 601 0.11 33.07 4.21
C PRO A 601 -1.24 33.36 3.57
N THR A 602 -1.82 34.53 3.89
CA THR A 602 -3.13 34.98 3.44
C THR A 602 -3.09 35.78 2.13
N LYS A 603 -1.90 36.03 1.56
CA LYS A 603 -1.71 36.74 0.28
C LYS A 603 -2.65 36.24 -0.83
N TRP A 604 -2.89 34.94 -0.85
CA TRP A 604 -3.73 34.29 -1.87
C TRP A 604 -5.20 34.15 -1.48
N ASP A 605 -5.57 34.38 -0.22
CA ASP A 605 -6.96 34.25 0.26
C ASP A 605 -7.88 35.28 -0.39
N ASN A 606 -7.35 36.47 -0.63
CA ASN A 606 -8.08 37.56 -1.28
C ASN A 606 -7.88 37.63 -2.80
N TYR A 607 -7.08 36.72 -3.38
CA TYR A 607 -6.82 36.72 -4.82
C TYR A 607 -8.13 36.52 -5.60
N GLN A 608 -8.44 37.48 -6.47
CA GLN A 608 -9.61 37.43 -7.34
C GLN A 608 -9.23 36.88 -8.71
N GLU A 609 -9.87 35.79 -9.12
CA GLU A 609 -9.69 35.24 -10.46
C GLU A 609 -10.17 36.25 -11.50
N THR A 610 -9.37 36.48 -12.54
CA THR A 610 -9.66 37.44 -13.61
C THR A 610 -10.39 36.82 -14.80
N ALA A 611 -10.50 35.49 -14.83
CA ALA A 611 -11.23 34.77 -15.86
C ALA A 611 -12.76 34.95 -15.69
N SER A 612 -13.51 34.71 -16.76
CA SER A 612 -14.97 34.74 -16.68
C SER A 612 -15.50 33.63 -15.75
N ALA A 613 -16.70 33.81 -15.19
CA ALA A 613 -17.32 32.80 -14.32
C ALA A 613 -17.42 31.41 -14.99
N GLN A 614 -17.61 31.38 -16.31
CA GLN A 614 -17.71 30.14 -17.08
C GLN A 614 -16.35 29.41 -17.17
N TYR A 615 -15.26 30.14 -17.40
CA TYR A 615 -13.91 29.57 -17.37
C TYR A 615 -13.50 29.16 -15.95
N ILE A 616 -13.88 29.93 -14.92
CA ILE A 616 -13.64 29.54 -13.52
C ILE A 616 -14.36 28.23 -13.20
N ASP A 617 -15.61 28.05 -13.63
CA ASP A 617 -16.34 26.79 -13.45
C ASP A 617 -15.66 25.61 -14.18
N PHE A 618 -15.12 25.87 -15.38
CA PHE A 618 -14.31 24.90 -16.12
C PHE A 618 -13.03 24.51 -15.36
N TYR A 619 -12.25 25.49 -14.88
CA TYR A 619 -11.03 25.24 -14.11
C TYR A 619 -11.32 24.50 -12.80
N LYS A 620 -12.38 24.89 -12.08
CA LYS A 620 -12.83 24.20 -10.86
C LYS A 620 -13.15 22.73 -11.13
N SER A 621 -13.79 22.45 -12.26
CA SER A 621 -14.16 21.09 -12.65
C SER A 621 -12.96 20.20 -13.01
N SER A 622 -11.77 20.80 -13.18
CA SER A 622 -10.54 20.04 -13.39
C SER A 622 -9.90 19.54 -12.10
N ILE A 623 -10.21 20.12 -10.94
CA ILE A 623 -9.60 19.66 -9.67
C ILE A 623 -10.34 18.38 -9.22
N LYS A 624 -9.78 17.22 -9.55
CA LYS A 624 -10.34 15.91 -9.19
C LYS A 624 -10.03 15.53 -7.74
N HIS A 625 -8.81 15.82 -7.33
CA HIS A 625 -8.34 15.70 -5.94
C HIS A 625 -7.47 16.91 -5.64
N MET A 626 -7.80 17.66 -4.58
CA MET A 626 -6.94 18.76 -4.13
C MET A 626 -5.58 18.21 -3.69
N GLY A 627 -5.60 17.04 -3.04
CA GLY A 627 -4.42 16.42 -2.44
C GLY A 627 -3.88 17.23 -1.26
N ASN A 628 -2.85 16.66 -0.65
CA ASN A 628 -1.99 17.35 0.27
C ASN A 628 -1.16 18.39 -0.49
N THR A 629 -1.31 19.66 -0.09
CA THR A 629 -0.70 20.80 -0.78
C THR A 629 0.67 21.18 -0.24
N TYR A 630 1.11 20.56 0.87
CA TYR A 630 2.28 20.97 1.65
C TYR A 630 3.55 21.09 0.79
N ARG A 631 3.96 20.00 0.12
CA ARG A 631 5.19 20.01 -0.69
C ARG A 631 5.15 21.06 -1.79
N LEU A 632 3.99 21.25 -2.43
CA LEU A 632 3.85 22.26 -3.49
C LEU A 632 4.01 23.67 -2.93
N THR A 633 3.31 23.99 -1.83
CA THR A 633 3.36 25.33 -1.25
C THR A 633 4.75 25.66 -0.72
N GLU A 634 5.45 24.69 -0.11
CA GLU A 634 6.82 24.89 0.37
C GLU A 634 7.78 25.22 -0.77
N LYS A 635 7.73 24.48 -1.88
CA LYS A 635 8.60 24.74 -3.04
C LYS A 635 8.31 26.10 -3.71
N LEU A 636 7.03 26.48 -3.79
CA LEU A 636 6.66 27.79 -4.36
C LEU A 636 7.05 28.95 -3.44
N ASN A 637 6.86 28.83 -2.12
CA ASN A 637 7.28 29.83 -1.15
C ASN A 637 8.81 30.00 -1.16
N ALA A 638 9.57 28.90 -1.20
CA ALA A 638 11.03 28.94 -1.32
C ALA A 638 11.47 29.66 -2.60
N ALA A 639 10.81 29.39 -3.73
CA ALA A 639 11.08 30.06 -5.01
C ALA A 639 10.76 31.57 -4.97
N GLU A 640 9.68 31.97 -4.30
CA GLU A 640 9.35 33.40 -4.07
C GLU A 640 10.41 34.10 -3.23
N ASN A 641 11.07 33.37 -2.33
CA ASN A 641 12.18 33.84 -1.51
C ASN A 641 13.56 33.71 -2.18
N GLY A 642 13.60 33.42 -3.49
CA GLY A 642 14.83 33.46 -4.29
C GLY A 642 15.52 32.10 -4.48
N ALA A 643 14.98 31.00 -3.95
CA ALA A 643 15.49 29.67 -4.26
C ALA A 643 15.31 29.33 -5.75
N PRO A 644 16.20 28.51 -6.35
CA PRO A 644 15.96 27.92 -7.66
C PRO A 644 14.65 27.13 -7.70
N LEU A 645 13.95 27.16 -8.83
CA LEU A 645 12.75 26.35 -9.07
C LEU A 645 12.92 25.51 -10.33
N THR A 646 12.92 24.19 -10.17
CA THR A 646 12.96 23.23 -11.26
C THR A 646 11.64 22.48 -11.37
N VAL A 647 11.01 22.52 -12.55
CA VAL A 647 9.73 21.84 -12.83
C VAL A 647 9.94 20.79 -13.90
N ALA A 648 9.51 19.56 -13.63
CA ALA A 648 9.63 18.44 -14.54
C ALA A 648 8.27 17.87 -14.97
N TYR A 649 8.22 17.38 -16.21
CA TYR A 649 7.06 16.72 -16.79
C TYR A 649 7.48 15.38 -17.35
N LEU A 650 6.86 14.29 -16.88
CA LEU A 650 7.03 12.95 -17.41
C LEU A 650 5.72 12.48 -18.04
N GLY A 651 5.74 12.20 -19.35
CA GLY A 651 4.53 11.76 -20.03
C GLY A 651 4.71 11.34 -21.48
N GLY A 652 3.58 11.20 -22.16
CA GLY A 652 3.49 10.81 -23.58
C GLY A 652 3.68 11.97 -24.56
N SER A 653 3.03 11.86 -25.73
CA SER A 653 3.12 12.83 -26.84
C SER A 653 2.51 14.20 -26.52
N ILE A 654 1.45 14.26 -25.70
CA ILE A 654 0.84 15.53 -25.27
C ILE A 654 1.86 16.35 -24.46
N THR A 655 2.58 15.67 -23.57
CA THR A 655 3.69 16.25 -22.82
C THR A 655 4.86 16.66 -23.72
N GLU A 656 5.26 15.81 -24.67
CA GLU A 656 6.34 16.10 -25.62
C GLU A 656 6.05 17.34 -26.47
N GLY A 657 4.79 17.53 -26.87
CA GLY A 657 4.35 18.62 -27.75
C GLY A 657 4.43 20.02 -27.16
N LYS A 658 4.72 20.18 -25.86
CA LYS A 658 4.91 21.46 -25.15
C LYS A 658 3.74 22.45 -25.15
N ASN A 659 2.60 22.09 -25.72
CA ASN A 659 1.43 22.97 -25.79
C ASN A 659 0.88 23.36 -24.41
N TYR A 660 1.07 22.54 -23.36
CA TYR A 660 0.68 22.88 -21.99
C TYR A 660 1.86 23.09 -21.04
N THR A 661 2.95 22.33 -21.19
CA THR A 661 4.09 22.39 -20.27
C THR A 661 4.80 23.73 -20.31
N THR A 662 5.03 24.30 -21.49
CA THR A 662 5.68 25.61 -21.65
C THR A 662 4.83 26.78 -21.13
N PRO A 663 3.54 26.94 -21.50
CA PRO A 663 2.74 28.04 -20.92
C PRO A 663 2.59 27.92 -19.40
N PHE A 664 2.45 26.70 -18.85
CA PHE A 664 2.38 26.51 -17.41
C PHE A 664 3.73 26.77 -16.71
N SER A 665 4.84 26.33 -17.30
CA SER A 665 6.19 26.66 -16.82
C SER A 665 6.44 28.16 -16.80
N ASN A 666 6.02 28.87 -17.85
CA ASN A 666 6.10 30.33 -17.89
C ASN A 666 5.24 30.98 -16.81
N TYR A 667 4.05 30.45 -16.52
CA TYR A 667 3.24 30.91 -15.39
C TYR A 667 3.98 30.76 -14.06
N LEU A 668 4.55 29.58 -13.77
CA LEU A 668 5.31 29.35 -12.53
C LEU A 668 6.53 30.25 -12.43
N LYS A 669 7.30 30.36 -13.52
CA LYS A 669 8.48 31.23 -13.61
C LYS A 669 8.13 32.69 -13.32
N ASN A 670 7.11 33.22 -13.99
CA ASN A 670 6.77 34.63 -13.89
C ASN A 670 6.10 35.00 -12.55
N THR A 671 5.39 34.04 -11.95
CA THR A 671 4.66 34.26 -10.70
C THR A 671 5.56 34.07 -9.48
N PHE A 672 6.28 32.95 -9.42
CA PHE A 672 6.96 32.49 -8.20
C PHE A 672 8.48 32.58 -8.26
N ALA A 673 9.11 32.21 -9.38
CA ALA A 673 10.56 32.05 -9.42
C ALA A 673 11.32 33.39 -9.41
N LYS A 674 11.72 33.87 -8.22
CA LYS A 674 12.62 35.03 -8.08
C LYS A 674 14.10 34.66 -8.27
N GLY A 675 14.43 33.38 -8.03
CA GLY A 675 15.73 32.78 -8.37
C GLY A 675 15.80 32.26 -9.81
N SER A 676 16.69 31.30 -10.06
CA SER A 676 16.79 30.63 -11.36
C SER A 676 15.61 29.68 -11.60
N PHE A 677 15.17 29.55 -12.84
CA PHE A 677 14.08 28.64 -13.23
C PHE A 677 14.53 27.65 -14.31
N LYS A 678 14.17 26.36 -14.16
CA LYS A 678 14.47 25.29 -15.14
C LYS A 678 13.21 24.47 -15.45
N GLU A 679 12.85 24.38 -16.72
CA GLU A 679 11.85 23.43 -17.25
C GLU A 679 12.56 22.14 -17.69
N ILE A 680 12.03 20.99 -17.28
CA ILE A 680 12.43 19.67 -17.77
C ILE A 680 11.22 19.02 -18.43
N ASN A 681 11.23 18.95 -19.75
CA ASN A 681 10.22 18.22 -20.50
C ASN A 681 10.77 16.84 -20.89
N ALA A 682 10.29 15.80 -20.21
CA ALA A 682 10.57 14.41 -20.50
C ALA A 682 9.34 13.72 -21.12
N GLY A 683 8.68 14.38 -22.08
CA GLY A 683 7.69 13.75 -22.94
C GLY A 683 8.34 12.82 -23.96
N LEU A 684 7.71 11.68 -24.24
CA LEU A 684 8.14 10.75 -25.30
C LEU A 684 6.92 10.14 -26.00
N SER A 685 6.73 10.48 -27.28
CA SER A 685 5.57 10.06 -28.06
C SER A 685 5.32 8.55 -28.05
N GLY A 686 4.06 8.18 -27.90
CA GLY A 686 3.62 6.79 -28.00
C GLY A 686 4.11 5.87 -26.87
N THR A 687 4.51 6.42 -25.72
CA THR A 687 5.03 5.63 -24.60
C THR A 687 4.12 5.66 -23.39
N SER A 688 4.03 4.51 -22.71
CA SER A 688 3.29 4.31 -21.47
C SER A 688 4.13 4.64 -20.23
N SER A 689 3.50 4.61 -19.06
CA SER A 689 4.16 4.72 -17.76
C SER A 689 5.17 3.59 -17.50
N VAL A 690 5.05 2.44 -18.18
CA VAL A 690 6.05 1.35 -18.09
C VAL A 690 7.38 1.81 -18.68
N VAL A 691 7.35 2.36 -19.90
CA VAL A 691 8.54 2.95 -20.53
C VAL A 691 8.99 4.18 -19.75
N GLY A 692 8.04 5.02 -19.29
CA GLY A 692 8.27 6.19 -18.45
C GLY A 692 9.07 5.87 -17.18
N LEU A 693 8.71 4.79 -16.49
CA LEU A 693 9.40 4.32 -15.29
C LEU A 693 10.85 3.93 -15.59
N VAL A 694 11.09 3.14 -16.64
CA VAL A 694 12.44 2.71 -17.03
C VAL A 694 13.35 3.92 -17.29
N ARG A 695 12.86 4.94 -17.99
CA ARG A 695 13.66 6.14 -18.34
C ARG A 695 13.69 7.24 -17.26
N SER A 696 12.89 7.09 -16.20
CA SER A 696 12.68 8.13 -15.18
C SER A 696 13.93 8.54 -14.41
N GLU A 697 14.87 7.63 -14.19
CA GLU A 697 16.07 7.88 -13.37
C GLU A 697 16.87 9.07 -13.93
N LYS A 698 17.33 8.94 -15.17
CA LYS A 698 18.16 9.95 -15.83
C LYS A 698 17.40 11.23 -16.17
N GLN A 699 16.12 11.09 -16.52
CA GLN A 699 15.32 12.21 -17.03
C GLN A 699 14.65 13.04 -15.94
N ILE A 700 14.37 12.45 -14.78
CA ILE A 700 13.64 13.08 -13.68
C ILE A 700 14.48 13.04 -12.40
N VAL A 701 14.82 11.86 -11.89
CA VAL A 701 15.43 11.72 -10.56
C VAL A 701 16.79 12.41 -10.47
N GLU A 702 17.71 12.12 -11.40
CA GLU A 702 19.04 12.76 -11.48
C GLU A 702 18.96 14.27 -11.69
N GLN A 703 17.83 14.78 -12.18
CA GLN A 703 17.64 16.22 -12.41
C GLN A 703 17.16 16.97 -11.16
N LYS A 704 16.82 16.26 -10.07
CA LYS A 704 16.37 16.81 -8.79
C LYS A 704 15.30 17.92 -8.91
N PRO A 705 14.21 17.74 -9.68
CA PRO A 705 13.13 18.73 -9.79
C PRO A 705 12.45 18.99 -8.44
N ASP A 706 11.89 20.18 -8.28
CA ASP A 706 11.09 20.58 -7.11
C ASP A 706 9.61 20.22 -7.29
N ILE A 707 9.13 20.24 -8.53
CA ILE A 707 7.74 19.92 -8.88
C ILE A 707 7.74 18.96 -10.07
N ILE A 708 6.99 17.86 -9.99
CA ILE A 708 6.91 16.83 -11.02
C ILE A 708 5.45 16.62 -11.43
N PHE A 709 5.18 16.67 -12.73
CA PHE A 709 3.88 16.30 -13.31
C PHE A 709 3.99 14.96 -14.05
N LEU A 710 3.06 14.06 -13.75
CA LEU A 710 2.97 12.74 -14.36
C LEU A 710 1.72 12.64 -15.24
N GLU A 711 1.90 12.30 -16.53
CA GLU A 711 0.85 12.37 -17.56
C GLU A 711 0.92 11.19 -18.52
N PHE A 712 0.09 10.16 -18.28
CA PHE A 712 0.02 8.95 -19.12
C PHE A 712 -1.41 8.46 -19.38
N SER A 713 -2.44 9.25 -19.03
CA SER A 713 -3.83 8.79 -18.97
C SER A 713 -4.47 8.48 -20.32
N VAL A 714 -3.82 8.80 -21.44
CA VAL A 714 -4.26 8.38 -22.78
C VAL A 714 -3.27 7.41 -23.43
N ASN A 715 -2.24 7.01 -22.70
CA ASN A 715 -1.17 6.11 -23.14
C ASN A 715 -1.21 4.76 -22.41
N ASP A 716 -1.59 4.75 -21.14
CA ASP A 716 -1.61 3.52 -20.33
C ASP A 716 -2.81 2.64 -20.64
N HIS A 717 -2.55 1.33 -20.68
CA HIS A 717 -3.57 0.31 -20.80
C HIS A 717 -4.05 -0.20 -19.43
N GLU A 718 -5.09 -1.02 -19.44
CA GLU A 718 -5.76 -1.52 -18.23
C GLU A 718 -5.02 -2.67 -17.52
N ASP A 719 -3.96 -3.22 -18.13
CA ASP A 719 -3.20 -4.32 -17.52
C ASP A 719 -2.50 -3.87 -16.23
N ILE A 720 -2.36 -4.81 -15.28
CA ILE A 720 -1.79 -4.56 -13.96
C ILE A 720 -0.36 -3.98 -14.02
N LEU A 721 0.41 -4.30 -15.08
CA LEU A 721 1.75 -3.77 -15.28
C LEU A 721 1.76 -2.24 -15.37
N TYR A 722 0.84 -1.65 -16.14
CA TYR A 722 0.73 -0.19 -16.30
C TYR A 722 0.33 0.46 -14.98
N LYS A 723 -0.66 -0.11 -14.29
CA LYS A 723 -1.14 0.35 -12.98
C LYS A 723 -0.01 0.40 -11.95
N LYS A 724 0.75 -0.70 -11.83
CA LYS A 724 1.91 -0.79 -10.94
C LYS A 724 3.06 0.12 -11.35
N CYS A 725 3.34 0.29 -12.64
CA CYS A 725 4.42 1.16 -13.11
C CYS A 725 4.09 2.64 -12.88
N PHE A 726 2.84 3.05 -13.11
CA PHE A 726 2.37 4.40 -12.81
C PHE A 726 2.47 4.70 -11.30
N GLU A 727 2.00 3.77 -10.46
CA GLU A 727 2.12 3.88 -9.01
C GLU A 727 3.58 3.89 -8.53
N SER A 728 4.43 3.07 -9.15
CA SER A 728 5.86 3.04 -8.89
C SER A 728 6.57 4.34 -9.27
N CYS A 729 6.15 5.02 -10.35
CA CYS A 729 6.68 6.35 -10.69
C CYS A 729 6.38 7.35 -9.57
N ILE A 730 5.13 7.40 -9.10
CA ILE A 730 4.72 8.31 -8.03
C ILE A 730 5.53 8.04 -6.76
N LYS A 731 5.61 6.79 -6.32
CA LYS A 731 6.42 6.44 -5.14
C LYS A 731 7.88 6.83 -5.33
N LYS A 732 8.48 6.46 -6.46
CA LYS A 732 9.88 6.79 -6.78
C LYS A 732 10.16 8.28 -6.66
N PHE A 733 9.25 9.12 -7.12
CA PHE A 733 9.39 10.58 -7.03
C PHE A 733 9.16 11.11 -5.63
N LEU A 734 8.20 10.57 -4.89
CA LEU A 734 7.93 10.99 -3.52
C LEU A 734 9.04 10.61 -2.54
N ASP A 735 9.76 9.52 -2.83
CA ASP A 735 10.95 9.03 -2.10
C ASP A 735 12.23 9.82 -2.40
N MET A 736 12.22 10.73 -3.38
CA MET A 736 13.41 11.52 -3.70
C MET A 736 13.82 12.37 -2.49
N PRO A 737 15.13 12.46 -2.17
CA PRO A 737 15.60 13.18 -0.98
C PRO A 737 15.16 14.64 -0.94
N ASN A 738 15.14 15.33 -2.09
CA ASN A 738 14.72 16.73 -2.16
C ASN A 738 13.20 16.96 -2.01
N ALA A 739 12.42 15.91 -1.71
CA ALA A 739 10.98 15.94 -1.43
C ALA A 739 10.15 16.76 -2.43
N PRO A 740 10.15 16.41 -3.73
CA PRO A 740 9.39 17.14 -4.73
C PRO A 740 7.89 17.06 -4.48
N ALA A 741 7.17 18.08 -4.92
CA ALA A 741 5.74 18.00 -5.13
C ALA A 741 5.45 17.15 -6.37
N VAL A 742 4.55 16.17 -6.28
CA VAL A 742 4.16 15.31 -7.39
C VAL A 742 2.70 15.53 -7.71
N CYS A 743 2.36 15.76 -8.98
CA CYS A 743 0.99 15.99 -9.44
C CYS A 743 0.65 15.03 -10.58
N VAL A 744 -0.56 14.45 -10.53
CA VAL A 744 -1.10 13.65 -11.62
C VAL A 744 -1.93 14.54 -12.55
N LEU A 745 -1.61 14.50 -13.84
CA LEU A 745 -2.41 15.13 -14.89
C LEU A 745 -3.11 14.06 -15.71
N ILE A 746 -4.44 14.11 -15.72
CA ILE A 746 -5.31 13.25 -16.50
C ILE A 746 -5.81 14.02 -17.72
N ASN A 747 -5.24 13.70 -18.88
CA ASN A 747 -5.80 14.03 -20.19
C ASN A 747 -6.85 13.02 -20.64
N ARG A 748 -7.58 13.39 -21.69
CA ARG A 748 -8.65 12.60 -22.32
C ARG A 748 -8.48 12.63 -23.83
N ALA A 749 -8.79 11.52 -24.49
CA ALA A 749 -8.94 11.45 -25.95
C ALA A 749 -10.26 12.11 -26.41
N ARG A 750 -10.33 12.56 -27.68
CA ARG A 750 -11.54 13.16 -28.28
C ARG A 750 -12.77 12.25 -28.15
N GLY A 751 -12.57 10.93 -28.26
CA GLY A 751 -13.61 9.91 -28.09
C GLY A 751 -14.07 9.68 -26.65
N GLY A 752 -13.45 10.35 -25.68
CA GLY A 752 -13.82 10.33 -24.27
C GLY A 752 -13.06 9.35 -23.39
N PHE A 753 -12.07 8.64 -23.94
CA PHE A 753 -11.24 7.70 -23.19
C PHE A 753 -10.19 8.42 -22.35
N SER A 754 -10.03 7.95 -21.11
CA SER A 754 -8.86 8.17 -20.27
C SER A 754 -8.70 7.01 -19.29
N SER A 755 -7.50 6.77 -18.81
CA SER A 755 -7.16 5.82 -17.74
C SER A 755 -7.40 6.46 -16.35
N GLN A 756 -8.31 7.42 -16.25
CA GLN A 756 -8.66 8.09 -14.99
C GLN A 756 -9.09 7.11 -13.90
N SER A 757 -9.87 6.09 -14.26
CA SER A 757 -10.39 5.09 -13.32
C SER A 757 -9.28 4.34 -12.58
N GLN A 758 -8.10 4.20 -13.18
CA GLN A 758 -6.94 3.58 -12.54
C GLN A 758 -5.97 4.60 -11.93
N MET A 759 -5.83 5.81 -12.48
CA MET A 759 -4.86 6.80 -11.99
C MET A 759 -5.37 7.62 -10.80
N TYR A 760 -6.67 7.95 -10.76
CA TYR A 760 -7.24 8.73 -9.66
C TYR A 760 -7.12 8.03 -8.29
N PRO A 761 -7.45 6.72 -8.17
CA PRO A 761 -7.26 6.01 -6.90
C PRO A 761 -5.82 6.07 -6.38
N ILE A 762 -4.83 5.98 -7.28
CA ILE A 762 -3.41 6.08 -6.93
C ILE A 762 -3.09 7.48 -6.39
N GLY A 763 -3.45 8.52 -7.14
CA GLY A 763 -3.21 9.91 -6.70
C GLY A 763 -3.91 10.24 -5.37
N LYS A 764 -5.12 9.73 -5.17
CA LYS A 764 -5.85 9.84 -3.90
C LYS A 764 -5.16 9.09 -2.76
N ASN A 765 -4.66 7.88 -2.99
CA ASN A 765 -3.98 7.07 -1.97
C ASN A 765 -2.69 7.74 -1.47
N PHE A 766 -1.90 8.30 -2.38
CA PHE A 766 -0.72 9.10 -2.02
C PHE A 766 -1.07 10.49 -1.49
N ASP A 767 -2.35 10.84 -1.44
CA ASP A 767 -2.87 12.17 -1.15
C ASP A 767 -2.13 13.27 -1.92
N ILE A 768 -1.96 13.08 -3.23
CA ILE A 768 -1.30 14.06 -4.11
C ILE A 768 -2.31 14.69 -5.08
N PRO A 769 -2.01 15.89 -5.61
CA PRO A 769 -2.93 16.58 -6.51
C PRO A 769 -3.26 15.77 -7.76
N VAL A 770 -4.55 15.74 -8.14
CA VAL A 770 -5.03 15.11 -9.37
C VAL A 770 -5.84 16.12 -10.17
N ILE A 771 -5.33 16.51 -11.34
CA ILE A 771 -5.99 17.45 -12.25
C ILE A 771 -6.52 16.69 -13.45
N SER A 772 -7.83 16.74 -13.66
CA SER A 772 -8.55 15.99 -14.67
C SER A 772 -9.17 16.88 -15.74
N MET A 773 -8.54 16.86 -16.90
CA MET A 773 -9.14 17.38 -18.12
C MET A 773 -10.29 16.49 -18.61
N ASP A 774 -10.35 15.21 -18.21
CA ASP A 774 -11.48 14.35 -18.52
C ASP A 774 -12.78 14.89 -17.91
N ASP A 775 -12.76 15.21 -16.62
CA ASP A 775 -13.93 15.76 -15.91
C ASP A 775 -14.30 17.15 -16.46
N ALA A 776 -13.31 18.05 -16.60
CA ALA A 776 -13.53 19.41 -17.09
C ALA A 776 -14.07 19.44 -18.52
N LEU A 777 -13.46 18.70 -19.44
CA LEU A 777 -13.87 18.65 -20.85
C LEU A 777 -15.19 17.90 -21.02
N THR A 778 -15.45 16.83 -20.25
CA THR A 778 -16.76 16.16 -20.27
C THR A 778 -17.87 17.13 -19.91
N LYS A 779 -17.72 17.90 -18.83
CA LYS A 779 -18.70 18.91 -18.44
C LYS A 779 -18.84 20.02 -19.48
N ALA A 780 -17.72 20.52 -20.02
CA ALA A 780 -17.73 21.57 -21.04
C ALA A 780 -18.42 21.13 -22.34
N PHE A 781 -18.14 19.92 -22.83
CA PHE A 781 -18.76 19.39 -24.05
C PHE A 781 -20.24 19.07 -23.86
N ASN A 782 -20.61 18.49 -22.71
CA ASN A 782 -22.02 18.16 -22.42
C ASN A 782 -22.89 19.42 -22.25
N SER A 783 -22.32 20.51 -21.73
CA SER A 783 -23.02 21.80 -21.60
C SER A 783 -23.00 22.64 -22.89
N GLY A 784 -22.19 22.26 -23.89
CA GLY A 784 -21.98 23.04 -25.10
C GLY A 784 -21.12 24.29 -24.90
N PHE A 785 -20.47 24.44 -23.74
CA PHE A 785 -19.52 25.53 -23.49
C PHE A 785 -18.32 25.48 -24.44
N LEU A 786 -17.79 24.27 -24.63
CA LEU A 786 -16.75 23.99 -25.62
C LEU A 786 -17.27 22.93 -26.59
N GLN A 787 -16.74 22.95 -27.81
CA GLN A 787 -16.83 21.85 -28.77
C GLN A 787 -15.49 21.12 -28.84
N THR A 788 -15.49 19.89 -29.33
CA THR A 788 -14.24 19.10 -29.44
C THR A 788 -13.21 19.77 -30.34
N GLY A 789 -13.65 20.54 -31.34
CA GLY A 789 -12.78 21.34 -32.21
C GLY A 789 -12.13 22.55 -31.54
N ASP A 790 -12.63 23.01 -30.39
CA ASP A 790 -12.05 24.13 -29.62
C ASP A 790 -10.88 23.70 -28.73
N TYR A 791 -10.57 22.39 -28.72
CA TYR A 791 -9.50 21.81 -27.90
C TYR A 791 -8.54 20.95 -28.74
N PHE A 792 -9.08 20.05 -29.55
CA PHE A 792 -8.30 18.97 -30.17
C PHE A 792 -7.85 19.27 -31.61
N THR A 793 -6.57 19.00 -31.90
CA THR A 793 -6.04 18.94 -33.27
C THR A 793 -6.44 17.64 -33.97
N ASP A 794 -6.37 16.51 -33.26
CA ASP A 794 -6.69 15.17 -33.75
C ASP A 794 -7.49 14.39 -32.68
N ASP A 795 -7.41 13.06 -32.62
CA ASP A 795 -8.15 12.27 -31.63
C ASP A 795 -7.54 12.31 -30.21
N TYR A 796 -6.33 12.85 -30.04
CA TYR A 796 -5.61 12.81 -28.75
C TYR A 796 -5.01 14.16 -28.36
N HIS A 797 -4.44 14.89 -29.32
CA HIS A 797 -3.58 16.03 -29.04
C HIS A 797 -4.36 17.35 -28.98
N PRO A 798 -4.18 18.15 -27.91
CA PRO A 798 -4.67 19.51 -27.90
C PRO A 798 -3.89 20.37 -28.90
N HIS A 799 -4.56 21.30 -29.57
CA HIS A 799 -3.86 22.41 -30.25
C HIS A 799 -3.33 23.40 -29.21
N LYS A 800 -2.67 24.47 -29.66
CA LYS A 800 -2.07 25.48 -28.79
C LYS A 800 -3.07 26.04 -27.75
N ASP A 801 -4.27 26.43 -28.18
CA ASP A 801 -5.27 26.98 -27.25
C ASP A 801 -5.84 25.91 -26.28
N GLY A 802 -6.00 24.66 -26.72
CA GLY A 802 -6.34 23.54 -25.81
C GLY A 802 -5.24 23.27 -24.78
N GLY A 803 -3.98 23.37 -25.20
CA GLY A 803 -2.82 23.29 -24.30
C GLY A 803 -2.77 24.44 -23.30
N GLN A 804 -3.16 25.65 -23.71
CA GLN A 804 -3.33 26.79 -22.82
C GLN A 804 -4.44 26.52 -21.78
N LEU A 805 -5.56 25.89 -22.16
CA LEU A 805 -6.61 25.52 -21.20
C LEU A 805 -6.12 24.53 -20.14
N ILE A 806 -5.27 23.55 -20.51
CA ILE A 806 -4.62 22.68 -19.52
C ILE A 806 -3.75 23.51 -18.57
N ALA A 807 -2.92 24.40 -19.11
CA ALA A 807 -2.04 25.25 -18.31
C ALA A 807 -2.82 26.18 -17.36
N ASP A 808 -3.96 26.70 -17.79
CA ASP A 808 -4.83 27.54 -16.99
C ASP A 808 -5.49 26.75 -15.84
N CYS A 809 -5.93 25.51 -16.09
CA CYS A 809 -6.41 24.60 -15.04
C CYS A 809 -5.33 24.33 -13.99
N LEU A 810 -4.09 24.04 -14.40
CA LEU A 810 -2.94 23.86 -13.51
C LEU A 810 -2.63 25.14 -12.72
N GLY A 811 -2.64 26.30 -13.39
CA GLY A 811 -2.44 27.59 -12.75
C GLY A 811 -3.52 27.92 -11.72
N TYR A 812 -4.80 27.65 -12.05
CA TYR A 812 -5.92 27.79 -11.15
C TYR A 812 -5.75 26.91 -9.90
N TYR A 813 -5.39 25.64 -10.10
CA TYR A 813 -5.09 24.72 -9.00
C TYR A 813 -4.01 25.28 -8.07
N VAL A 814 -2.87 25.75 -8.61
CA VAL A 814 -1.78 26.33 -7.81
C VAL A 814 -2.28 27.48 -6.93
N ARG A 815 -3.11 28.37 -7.49
CA ARG A 815 -3.68 29.49 -6.71
C ARG A 815 -4.62 29.00 -5.61
N GLN A 816 -5.43 27.98 -5.88
CA GLN A 816 -6.31 27.41 -4.85
C GLN A 816 -5.51 26.70 -3.75
N ALA A 817 -4.45 25.96 -4.10
CA ALA A 817 -3.58 25.26 -3.16
C ALA A 817 -2.85 26.23 -2.20
N LEU A 818 -2.56 27.45 -2.65
CA LEU A 818 -1.88 28.48 -1.85
C LEU A 818 -2.80 29.20 -0.86
N LYS A 819 -4.12 29.06 -0.98
CA LYS A 819 -5.09 29.64 -0.01
C LYS A 819 -5.02 28.91 1.32
N SER A 820 -5.13 29.66 2.40
CA SER A 820 -5.08 29.15 3.78
C SER A 820 -6.04 27.98 4.02
N GLU A 821 -7.24 28.04 3.44
CA GLU A 821 -8.27 26.98 3.58
C GLU A 821 -7.86 25.62 2.97
N ASN A 822 -6.93 25.61 2.02
CA ASN A 822 -6.48 24.39 1.32
C ASN A 822 -5.04 24.00 1.66
N ARG A 823 -4.35 24.76 2.53
CA ARG A 823 -2.98 24.47 2.93
C ARG A 823 -2.92 23.28 3.87
N SER A 824 -2.01 22.35 3.58
CA SER A 824 -1.68 21.22 4.46
C SER A 824 -0.47 21.57 5.33
N ALA A 825 -0.48 21.15 6.59
CA ALA A 825 0.60 21.45 7.55
C ALA A 825 1.86 20.57 7.39
N GLY A 826 1.74 19.44 6.71
CA GLY A 826 2.81 18.48 6.49
C GLY A 826 2.37 17.40 5.51
N TYR A 827 3.30 16.54 5.07
CA TYR A 827 3.02 15.43 4.17
C TYR A 827 3.57 14.11 4.70
N THR A 828 2.75 13.06 4.66
CA THR A 828 3.14 11.70 5.02
C THR A 828 2.73 10.76 3.89
N GLN A 829 3.67 9.95 3.41
CA GLN A 829 3.35 8.94 2.40
C GLN A 829 2.47 7.82 3.00
N PRO A 830 1.55 7.23 2.22
CA PRO A 830 0.77 6.09 2.68
C PRO A 830 1.67 4.85 2.87
N THR A 831 1.27 3.96 3.77
CA THR A 831 1.95 2.68 4.01
C THR A 831 1.47 1.54 3.10
N SER A 832 0.35 1.75 2.38
CA SER A 832 -0.25 0.80 1.46
C SER A 832 -0.35 1.37 0.04
N TYR A 833 -0.43 0.47 -0.96
CA TYR A 833 -0.54 0.82 -2.38
C TYR A 833 -1.86 0.32 -2.96
N VAL A 834 -2.38 0.99 -3.98
CA VAL A 834 -3.65 0.62 -4.63
C VAL A 834 -3.49 -0.64 -5.46
N TYR A 835 -2.44 -0.70 -6.27
CA TYR A 835 -2.14 -1.82 -7.15
C TYR A 835 -0.76 -2.44 -6.86
N GLY A 836 0.19 -1.65 -6.37
CA GLY A 836 1.53 -2.05 -5.95
C GLY A 836 2.61 -1.15 -6.53
N ALA A 837 3.55 -0.70 -5.69
CA ALA A 837 4.72 0.08 -6.08
C ALA A 837 5.99 -0.80 -6.24
N ASP A 838 5.80 -2.05 -6.65
CA ASP A 838 6.83 -3.10 -6.77
C ASP A 838 8.06 -2.69 -7.57
N TYR A 839 7.89 -1.76 -8.52
CA TYR A 839 8.90 -1.38 -9.50
C TYR A 839 9.53 -0.02 -9.22
N ALA A 840 9.28 0.59 -8.06
CA ALA A 840 9.78 1.94 -7.75
C ALA A 840 11.32 2.04 -7.80
N SER A 841 12.04 0.95 -7.55
CA SER A 841 13.52 0.86 -7.68
C SER A 841 14.02 0.62 -9.10
N CYS A 842 13.14 0.68 -10.12
CA CYS A 842 13.51 0.43 -11.50
C CYS A 842 14.45 1.50 -12.05
N VAL A 843 15.58 1.06 -12.62
CA VAL A 843 16.56 1.93 -13.32
C VAL A 843 16.91 1.35 -14.69
N ASN A 844 17.08 2.21 -15.70
CA ASN A 844 17.56 1.74 -17.01
C ASN A 844 19.06 1.39 -16.93
N VAL A 845 19.40 0.13 -17.14
CA VAL A 845 20.78 -0.36 -17.15
C VAL A 845 21.19 -0.77 -18.55
N ASP A 846 22.42 -0.47 -18.96
CA ASP A 846 22.99 -1.03 -20.19
C ASP A 846 23.58 -2.41 -19.88
N PRO A 847 23.09 -3.50 -20.50
CA PRO A 847 23.59 -4.86 -20.28
C PRO A 847 25.10 -5.00 -20.39
N LYS A 848 25.77 -4.21 -21.24
CA LYS A 848 27.24 -4.28 -21.38
C LYS A 848 28.00 -3.92 -20.09
N ASN A 849 27.34 -3.18 -19.19
CA ASN A 849 27.92 -2.76 -17.92
C ASN A 849 27.59 -3.75 -16.78
N LEU A 850 26.87 -4.83 -17.08
CA LEU A 850 26.49 -5.85 -16.10
C LEU A 850 27.51 -7.00 -16.08
N THR A 851 27.55 -7.71 -14.96
CA THR A 851 28.53 -8.76 -14.71
C THR A 851 28.38 -9.91 -15.71
N ASN A 852 29.51 -10.44 -16.21
CA ASN A 852 29.54 -11.54 -17.17
C ASN A 852 28.72 -11.31 -18.44
N PHE A 853 28.66 -10.06 -18.91
CA PHE A 853 27.97 -9.75 -20.16
C PHE A 853 28.62 -10.44 -21.37
N ASN A 854 27.79 -11.09 -22.17
CA ASN A 854 28.11 -11.60 -23.49
C ASN A 854 26.96 -11.27 -24.44
N ALA A 855 27.26 -10.55 -25.52
CA ALA A 855 26.26 -10.08 -26.48
C ALA A 855 25.65 -11.21 -27.33
N GLY A 856 26.29 -12.38 -27.45
CA GLY A 856 25.82 -13.44 -28.35
C GLY A 856 25.67 -12.94 -29.79
N SER A 857 24.50 -13.18 -30.39
CA SER A 857 24.16 -12.70 -31.74
C SER A 857 23.47 -11.33 -31.76
N TRP A 858 23.62 -10.53 -30.71
CA TRP A 858 23.05 -9.19 -30.62
C TRP A 858 24.08 -8.13 -31.00
N THR A 859 23.70 -7.19 -31.85
CA THR A 859 24.55 -6.07 -32.25
C THR A 859 24.18 -4.81 -31.49
N TYR A 860 25.17 -4.24 -30.81
CA TYR A 860 25.04 -2.97 -30.09
C TYR A 860 24.91 -1.81 -31.08
N GLY A 861 24.02 -0.87 -30.77
CA GLY A 861 23.79 0.32 -31.59
C GLY A 861 23.40 1.54 -30.77
N SER A 862 22.99 2.60 -31.49
CA SER A 862 22.42 3.80 -30.87
C SER A 862 21.00 3.52 -30.38
N GLY A 863 20.61 4.12 -29.26
CA GLY A 863 19.27 3.97 -28.70
C GLY A 863 18.20 4.83 -29.37
N TYR A 864 17.05 4.95 -28.72
CA TYR A 864 15.88 5.68 -29.19
C TYR A 864 15.78 7.08 -28.56
N GLY A 865 15.38 8.09 -29.34
CA GLY A 865 15.06 9.42 -28.82
C GLY A 865 16.25 10.33 -28.48
N ASN A 866 17.43 10.17 -29.10
CA ASN A 866 18.57 11.10 -29.03
C ASN A 866 18.87 11.68 -27.62
N GLY A 867 19.12 10.83 -26.63
CA GLY A 867 19.44 11.29 -25.27
C GLY A 867 18.26 11.28 -24.28
N GLN A 868 17.06 10.92 -24.72
CA GLN A 868 15.84 10.83 -23.89
C GLN A 868 15.77 9.55 -23.02
N GLY A 869 16.89 9.15 -22.42
CA GLY A 869 16.95 8.06 -21.43
C GLY A 869 17.11 6.64 -21.99
N LEU A 870 16.76 6.39 -23.26
CA LEU A 870 16.96 5.10 -23.96
C LEU A 870 18.19 5.18 -24.88
N ASN A 871 19.40 5.19 -24.32
CA ASN A 871 20.60 5.66 -25.04
C ASN A 871 21.37 4.59 -25.83
N TYR A 872 20.93 3.33 -25.78
CA TYR A 872 21.59 2.22 -26.46
C TYR A 872 20.56 1.33 -27.14
N SER A 873 21.01 0.46 -28.05
CA SER A 873 20.17 -0.58 -28.60
C SER A 873 20.91 -1.91 -28.76
N TYR A 874 20.13 -2.99 -28.81
CA TYR A 874 20.59 -4.31 -29.18
C TYR A 874 19.65 -4.90 -30.21
N THR A 875 20.15 -5.09 -31.43
CA THR A 875 19.40 -5.71 -32.52
C THR A 875 19.81 -7.16 -32.71
N LEU A 876 18.82 -8.05 -32.77
CA LEU A 876 19.03 -9.48 -32.94
C LEU A 876 19.48 -9.81 -34.37
N ASN A 877 20.66 -10.42 -34.52
CA ASN A 877 21.28 -10.77 -35.81
C ASN A 877 21.70 -12.25 -35.92
N GLY A 878 21.04 -13.15 -35.18
CA GLY A 878 21.34 -14.58 -35.20
C GLY A 878 20.71 -15.35 -34.04
N GLY A 879 21.20 -16.56 -33.75
CA GLY A 879 20.59 -17.47 -32.77
C GLY A 879 21.28 -17.57 -31.40
N SER A 880 22.48 -17.01 -31.22
CA SER A 880 23.18 -17.11 -29.92
C SER A 880 22.61 -16.11 -28.91
N PRO A 881 22.26 -16.53 -27.68
CA PRO A 881 21.63 -15.66 -26.70
C PRO A 881 22.59 -14.58 -26.16
N MET A 882 22.04 -13.43 -25.81
CA MET A 882 22.71 -12.47 -24.93
C MET A 882 22.65 -13.02 -23.50
N THR A 883 23.74 -12.95 -22.75
CA THR A 883 23.78 -13.40 -21.34
C THR A 883 24.47 -12.39 -20.45
N PHE A 884 24.03 -12.28 -19.20
CA PHE A 884 24.64 -11.45 -18.16
C PHE A 884 24.09 -11.84 -16.78
N LYS A 885 24.69 -11.28 -15.72
CA LYS A 885 24.23 -11.38 -14.34
C LYS A 885 23.91 -9.99 -13.79
N ALA A 886 22.81 -9.90 -13.05
CA ALA A 886 22.43 -8.72 -12.30
C ALA A 886 22.00 -9.10 -10.88
N LYS A 887 21.87 -8.12 -9.99
CA LYS A 887 21.25 -8.28 -8.68
C LYS A 887 20.02 -7.39 -8.63
N GLY A 888 18.88 -7.96 -8.26
CA GLY A 888 17.62 -7.22 -8.22
C GLY A 888 16.41 -8.13 -8.07
N LYS A 889 15.23 -7.52 -8.18
CA LYS A 889 13.92 -8.17 -8.15
C LYS A 889 13.40 -8.52 -9.54
N GLY A 890 13.82 -7.84 -10.60
CA GLY A 890 13.20 -8.07 -11.91
C GLY A 890 13.79 -7.29 -13.06
N LEU A 891 13.31 -7.63 -14.26
CA LEU A 891 13.71 -7.03 -15.53
C LEU A 891 12.49 -6.64 -16.35
N ILE A 892 12.43 -5.38 -16.78
CA ILE A 892 11.50 -4.86 -17.77
C ILE A 892 12.29 -4.64 -19.06
N ILE A 893 11.80 -5.16 -20.18
CA ILE A 893 12.44 -4.99 -21.48
C ILE A 893 11.69 -3.91 -22.24
N VAL A 894 12.39 -2.84 -22.63
CA VAL A 894 11.89 -1.82 -23.55
C VAL A 894 12.39 -2.18 -24.95
N PHE A 895 11.50 -2.31 -25.91
CA PHE A 895 11.82 -2.79 -27.26
C PHE A 895 11.07 -2.00 -28.33
N LYS A 896 11.55 -2.12 -29.57
CA LYS A 896 10.86 -1.63 -30.75
C LYS A 896 9.63 -2.50 -31.00
N ALA A 897 8.45 -1.91 -31.05
CA ALA A 897 7.21 -2.60 -31.40
C ALA A 897 6.65 -2.13 -32.74
N ASN A 898 6.01 -3.02 -33.49
CA ASN A 898 5.28 -2.67 -34.71
C ASN A 898 3.99 -3.51 -34.83
N SER A 899 3.05 -3.13 -35.70
CA SER A 899 1.82 -3.91 -35.92
C SER A 899 2.06 -5.25 -36.62
N SER A 900 3.18 -5.36 -37.34
CA SER A 900 3.60 -6.58 -38.03
C SER A 900 5.11 -6.55 -38.35
N GLY A 901 5.66 -7.70 -38.75
CA GLY A 901 7.04 -7.81 -39.24
C GLY A 901 8.11 -7.86 -38.15
N MET A 902 7.73 -7.90 -36.88
CA MET A 902 8.65 -8.04 -35.75
C MET A 902 8.80 -9.51 -35.34
N GLY A 903 9.94 -9.83 -34.73
CA GLY A 903 10.25 -11.11 -34.13
C GLY A 903 9.77 -11.23 -32.68
N SER A 904 10.25 -12.26 -31.99
CA SER A 904 9.99 -12.49 -30.56
C SER A 904 11.27 -12.86 -29.83
N ILE A 905 11.30 -12.62 -28.53
CA ILE A 905 12.40 -12.99 -27.64
C ILE A 905 11.90 -13.85 -26.48
N ASN A 906 12.78 -14.70 -25.97
CA ASN A 906 12.63 -15.42 -24.73
C ASN A 906 13.61 -14.82 -23.72
N VAL A 907 13.06 -14.20 -22.68
CA VAL A 907 13.81 -13.68 -21.53
C VAL A 907 13.82 -14.77 -20.47
N THR A 908 14.95 -15.46 -20.33
CA THR A 908 15.14 -16.51 -19.32
C THR A 908 15.94 -15.95 -18.15
N VAL A 909 15.36 -15.97 -16.96
CA VAL A 909 16.02 -15.56 -15.71
C VAL A 909 15.90 -16.67 -14.69
N ASN A 910 17.04 -17.14 -14.17
CA ASN A 910 17.09 -18.23 -13.18
C ASN A 910 16.27 -19.48 -13.62
N GLY A 911 16.31 -19.80 -14.92
CA GLY A 911 15.59 -20.94 -15.50
C GLY A 911 14.12 -20.71 -15.81
N LYS A 912 13.52 -19.59 -15.42
CA LYS A 912 12.14 -19.22 -15.81
C LYS A 912 12.17 -18.37 -17.07
N THR A 913 11.30 -18.68 -18.03
CA THR A 913 11.29 -18.01 -19.34
C THR A 913 9.98 -17.27 -19.57
N THR A 914 10.09 -16.00 -19.95
CA THR A 914 8.99 -15.16 -20.43
C THR A 914 9.20 -14.86 -21.92
N GLN A 915 8.17 -15.06 -22.73
CA GLN A 915 8.22 -14.71 -24.15
C GLN A 915 7.67 -13.30 -24.36
N ILE A 916 8.40 -12.47 -25.09
CA ILE A 916 8.00 -11.09 -25.47
C ILE A 916 7.91 -11.03 -26.99
N ASN A 917 6.75 -10.61 -27.50
CA ASN A 917 6.49 -10.48 -28.93
C ASN A 917 6.58 -9.01 -29.36
N GLY A 918 7.40 -8.72 -30.39
CA GLY A 918 7.56 -7.36 -30.91
C GLY A 918 6.36 -6.90 -31.75
N ASN A 919 5.47 -7.80 -32.17
CA ASN A 919 4.24 -7.45 -32.83
C ASN A 919 3.18 -7.05 -31.80
N LYS A 920 2.78 -5.79 -31.81
CA LYS A 920 1.80 -5.21 -30.89
C LYS A 920 0.66 -4.57 -31.65
N LEU A 921 -0.54 -4.62 -31.10
CA LEU A 921 -1.67 -3.89 -31.65
C LEU A 921 -1.51 -2.40 -31.31
N TYR A 922 -1.93 -1.51 -32.22
CA TYR A 922 -1.95 -0.05 -31.98
C TYR A 922 -0.59 0.62 -31.73
N THR A 923 0.48 0.13 -32.35
CA THR A 923 1.81 0.78 -32.37
C THR A 923 2.19 1.25 -33.78
N TRP A 924 3.09 2.22 -33.85
CA TRP A 924 3.55 2.87 -35.10
C TRP A 924 5.05 2.66 -35.37
N GLY A 925 5.72 1.78 -34.62
CA GLY A 925 7.18 1.57 -34.72
C GLY A 925 7.98 2.12 -33.54
N GLY A 926 7.31 2.64 -32.50
CA GLY A 926 7.89 3.27 -31.31
C GLY A 926 8.19 2.29 -30.15
N PRO A 927 8.67 2.80 -29.01
CA PRO A 927 9.04 1.98 -27.87
C PRO A 927 7.82 1.40 -27.18
N ASP A 928 7.87 0.12 -26.86
CA ASP A 928 6.94 -0.57 -25.98
C ASP A 928 7.74 -1.33 -24.91
N ALA A 929 7.08 -1.76 -23.84
CA ALA A 929 7.74 -2.46 -22.74
C ALA A 929 6.90 -3.57 -22.12
N GLU A 930 7.57 -4.67 -21.78
CA GLU A 930 6.97 -5.78 -21.06
C GLU A 930 7.86 -6.27 -19.93
N LEU A 931 7.23 -6.85 -18.91
CA LEU A 931 7.94 -7.48 -17.80
C LEU A 931 8.56 -8.80 -18.29
N GLY A 932 9.89 -8.86 -18.30
CA GLY A 932 10.63 -10.08 -18.62
C GLY A 932 10.71 -11.04 -17.43
N TYR A 933 10.85 -10.52 -16.21
CA TYR A 933 10.92 -11.32 -14.99
C TYR A 933 10.65 -10.48 -13.74
N TYR A 934 10.07 -11.09 -12.70
CA TYR A 934 9.98 -10.50 -11.36
C TYR A 934 9.97 -11.57 -10.26
N GLN A 935 10.55 -11.22 -9.11
CA GLN A 935 10.53 -11.93 -7.84
C GLN A 935 10.32 -10.92 -6.69
N SER A 936 9.73 -11.35 -5.58
CA SER A 936 9.34 -10.45 -4.47
C SER A 936 10.53 -9.92 -3.66
N THR A 937 11.66 -10.63 -3.65
CA THR A 937 12.86 -10.28 -2.89
C THR A 937 14.03 -10.04 -3.84
N SER A 938 14.92 -9.12 -3.48
CA SER A 938 16.11 -8.85 -4.30
C SER A 938 17.07 -10.04 -4.23
N GLY A 939 17.62 -10.47 -5.36
CA GLY A 939 18.53 -11.61 -5.44
C GLY A 939 19.30 -11.64 -6.75
N ASP A 940 20.08 -12.71 -6.96
CA ASP A 940 20.85 -12.87 -8.19
C ASP A 940 19.93 -13.19 -9.36
N LEU A 941 20.14 -12.51 -10.48
CA LEU A 941 19.44 -12.70 -11.74
C LEU A 941 20.45 -13.22 -12.77
N ASN A 942 20.40 -14.52 -13.08
CA ASN A 942 21.16 -15.10 -14.18
C ASN A 942 20.34 -15.04 -15.46
N VAL A 943 20.72 -14.15 -16.38
CA VAL A 943 19.88 -13.76 -17.51
C VAL A 943 20.41 -14.34 -18.82
N SER A 944 19.50 -14.86 -19.63
CA SER A 944 19.74 -15.29 -21.01
C SER A 944 18.58 -14.80 -21.89
N ILE A 945 18.88 -14.01 -22.91
CA ILE A 945 17.91 -13.48 -23.87
C ILE A 945 18.20 -14.06 -25.25
N SER A 946 17.34 -14.98 -25.68
CA SER A 946 17.34 -15.55 -27.04
C SER A 946 16.15 -15.02 -27.83
N GLY A 947 16.16 -15.16 -29.14
CA GLY A 947 15.00 -14.76 -29.93
C GLY A 947 15.03 -15.29 -31.35
N ASN A 948 13.99 -14.94 -32.10
CA ASN A 948 13.84 -15.23 -33.51
C ASN A 948 13.30 -13.99 -34.25
N GLY A 949 13.57 -13.92 -35.56
CA GLY A 949 13.12 -12.80 -36.39
C GLY A 949 13.83 -11.48 -36.07
N GLN A 950 13.25 -10.36 -36.53
CA GLN A 950 13.79 -9.02 -36.33
C GLN A 950 13.32 -8.46 -34.98
N PHE A 951 14.21 -8.30 -34.01
CA PHE A 951 13.88 -7.72 -32.70
C PHE A 951 14.95 -6.71 -32.27
N THR A 952 14.55 -5.63 -31.61
CA THR A 952 15.47 -4.61 -31.09
C THR A 952 15.08 -4.20 -29.68
N ILE A 953 16.00 -4.32 -28.74
CA ILE A 953 15.88 -3.82 -27.36
C ILE A 953 16.45 -2.39 -27.34
N TRP A 954 15.72 -1.44 -26.74
CA TRP A 954 16.12 -0.04 -26.56
C TRP A 954 16.36 0.35 -25.10
N GLY A 955 15.93 -0.48 -24.16
CA GLY A 955 16.14 -0.25 -22.75
C GLY A 955 15.90 -1.51 -21.94
N MET A 956 16.44 -1.51 -20.73
CA MET A 956 16.32 -2.61 -19.79
C MET A 956 16.18 -2.03 -18.39
N GLY A 957 14.95 -2.03 -17.88
CA GLY A 957 14.66 -1.63 -16.52
C GLY A 957 15.05 -2.75 -15.55
N LEU A 958 16.09 -2.53 -14.75
CA LEU A 958 16.43 -3.40 -13.63
C LEU A 958 15.71 -2.88 -12.39
N VAL A 959 14.82 -3.69 -11.82
CA VAL A 959 14.19 -3.41 -10.52
C VAL A 959 15.16 -3.91 -9.45
N GLN A 960 15.75 -2.99 -8.67
CA GLN A 960 16.79 -3.31 -7.68
C GLN A 960 16.21 -3.93 -6.39
#